data_AF-A0A830HF53-F1
#
_entry.id   AF-A0A830HF53-F1
#
_cell.length_a   1.000
_cell.length_b   1.000
_cell.length_c   1.000
_cell.angle_alpha   90.00
_cell.angle_beta   90.00
_cell.angle_gamma   90.00
#
_symmetry.space_group_name_H-M   'P 1'
#
loop_
_entity.id
_entity.type
_entity.pdbx_description
1 polymer ?
#
loop_
_entity_poly.entity_id
_entity_poly.type
_entity_poly.pdbx_seq_one_letter_code
_entity_poly.pdbx_strand_id
1 'polypeptide(L)'
;MLLETIRRAIFAGWADDAREDNQDNHDNDNTQLLHALSLAQLRNLIDDEGLCVAKNVGGRNRRTKLNLIEDITSERRRQNDGGGKQRVASLAAVKRIKSKPRASWQLDGGAGAWCVGESLRVTKCTLKSLKETSPEGTSFLSLWLGGRLVSFELGMPTSRANTDEALPPSVIFTDGKKLELVARKVDTDSGGAGRFFGRKTVTLHYAVTESPNMPSINLASRLTQFAAFDMLPNGRKAASRLELLCSRTSGCGAKAGAMHLRHDDFEVLELESSRDVMADGCGFIGDEVLTKLYGDAARAIVSLQVRVIAPRLGLFKGVLMRSPFTDKIQLTPSMRKVPAAQQRGDDEDGDDEWALLLVRMMHPTTHNMRLGERIRGEAPRASPKTPMHNRKKPLSDMVSLLLTTLDVPPEHVESLTARSRRNDYSADFAWLVGVADPTGNLPEGHVYVTGMPADNLSSERIFVTRSPCVKPEDGRLLPIVCSTKPRGIDNVSWDWLSKLPFGALIFSTKGNVPLPSLCADGDLDGDYYFVCWDENILAHVKPRDVAKATKESRRANASARDVTLGEQWLVEAQRHMLDVSALRENIDVCKLYRRWEQCCRTSQSGMDDPDARCYADAYVQALEHDKHGSGYHMGPKTTM
;
A
#
# COMPACT_ATOMS: atom_id res chain seq x y z
N MET A 1 13.56 -21.68 -44.21
CA MET A 1 14.66 -21.85 -45.20
C MET A 1 15.62 -20.68 -45.21
N LEU A 2 15.22 -19.45 -45.54
CA LEU A 2 16.15 -18.29 -45.57
C LEU A 2 16.88 -18.05 -44.24
N LEU A 3 16.17 -18.12 -43.10
CA LEU A 3 16.76 -18.04 -41.75
C LEU A 3 17.78 -19.15 -41.47
N GLU A 4 17.53 -20.36 -41.98
CA GLU A 4 18.41 -21.52 -41.77
C GLU A 4 19.64 -21.47 -42.68
N THR A 5 19.48 -20.90 -43.89
CA THR A 5 20.59 -20.61 -44.81
C THR A 5 21.50 -19.51 -44.25
N ILE A 6 20.94 -18.43 -43.71
CA ILE A 6 21.69 -17.36 -43.03
C ILE A 6 22.41 -17.93 -41.80
N ARG A 7 21.74 -18.77 -41.01
CA ARG A 7 22.32 -19.43 -39.84
C ARG A 7 23.51 -20.31 -40.21
N ARG A 8 23.42 -21.07 -41.31
CA ARG A 8 24.54 -21.89 -41.81
C ARG A 8 25.70 -21.05 -42.33
N ALA A 9 25.44 -19.91 -42.97
CA ALA A 9 26.48 -19.00 -43.43
C ALA A 9 27.25 -18.35 -42.24
N ILE A 10 26.52 -17.92 -41.20
CA ILE A 10 27.12 -17.31 -39.99
C ILE A 10 27.97 -18.34 -39.22
N PHE A 11 27.49 -19.57 -39.06
CA PHE A 11 28.23 -20.61 -38.33
C PHE A 11 29.39 -21.22 -39.13
N ALA A 12 29.31 -21.28 -40.46
CA ALA A 12 30.41 -21.78 -41.30
C ALA A 12 31.61 -20.81 -41.32
N GLY A 13 31.37 -19.49 -41.23
CA GLY A 13 32.44 -18.49 -41.16
C GLY A 13 33.18 -18.42 -39.81
N TRP A 14 32.70 -19.11 -38.77
CA TRP A 14 33.31 -19.09 -37.42
C TRP A 14 34.13 -20.35 -37.10
N ALA A 15 34.08 -21.38 -37.95
CA ALA A 15 34.76 -22.65 -37.70
C ALA A 15 36.16 -22.76 -38.33
N ASP A 16 36.54 -21.86 -39.25
CA ASP A 16 37.87 -21.82 -39.86
C ASP A 16 38.58 -20.47 -39.56
N ASP A 17 39.84 -20.59 -39.15
CA ASP A 17 40.88 -19.56 -38.92
C ASP A 17 40.92 -18.77 -37.61
N ALA A 18 41.74 -19.29 -36.68
CA ALA A 18 42.49 -18.53 -35.69
C ALA A 18 43.79 -17.98 -36.32
N ARG A 19 43.73 -16.80 -36.94
CA ARG A 19 44.89 -15.95 -37.27
C ARG A 19 44.52 -14.48 -37.05
N GLU A 20 45.34 -13.76 -36.30
CA GLU A 20 45.03 -12.49 -35.60
C GLU A 20 44.85 -11.22 -36.48
N ASP A 21 44.89 -11.29 -37.81
CA ASP A 21 44.93 -10.07 -38.65
C ASP A 21 43.65 -9.78 -39.47
N ASN A 22 42.49 -10.39 -39.17
CA ASN A 22 41.27 -10.24 -40.01
C ASN A 22 39.95 -9.93 -39.28
N GLN A 23 39.99 -9.54 -38.00
CA GLN A 23 38.78 -9.32 -37.17
C GLN A 23 37.87 -8.21 -37.72
N ASP A 24 38.44 -7.16 -38.33
CA ASP A 24 37.68 -6.00 -38.83
C ASP A 24 36.83 -6.30 -40.08
N ASN A 25 37.21 -7.30 -40.89
CA ASN A 25 36.45 -7.67 -42.09
C ASN A 25 35.22 -8.54 -41.75
N HIS A 26 35.29 -9.38 -40.70
CA HIS A 26 34.21 -10.31 -40.34
C HIS A 26 33.02 -9.61 -39.65
N ASP A 27 33.32 -8.59 -38.84
CA ASP A 27 32.30 -7.76 -38.19
C ASP A 27 31.46 -6.96 -39.20
N ASN A 28 32.04 -6.62 -40.34
CA ASN A 28 31.37 -5.91 -41.42
C ASN A 28 30.35 -6.81 -42.15
N ASP A 29 30.72 -8.07 -42.41
CA ASP A 29 29.84 -9.05 -43.07
C ASP A 29 28.66 -9.47 -42.19
N ASN A 30 28.89 -9.66 -40.89
CA ASN A 30 27.81 -9.97 -39.95
C ASN A 30 26.82 -8.81 -39.77
N THR A 31 27.29 -7.57 -39.83
CA THR A 31 26.42 -6.40 -39.77
C THR A 31 25.55 -6.31 -41.02
N GLN A 32 26.09 -6.59 -42.21
CA GLN A 32 25.30 -6.63 -43.46
C GLN A 32 24.16 -7.66 -43.43
N LEU A 33 24.36 -8.82 -42.81
CA LEU A 33 23.31 -9.82 -42.64
C LEU A 33 22.16 -9.34 -41.74
N LEU A 34 22.47 -8.58 -40.68
CA LEU A 34 21.44 -7.98 -39.81
C LEU A 34 20.60 -6.92 -40.54
N HIS A 35 21.21 -6.17 -41.47
CA HIS A 35 20.50 -5.20 -42.30
C HIS A 35 19.42 -5.84 -43.18
N ALA A 36 19.64 -7.07 -43.65
CA ALA A 36 18.69 -7.80 -44.48
C ALA A 36 17.45 -8.32 -43.70
N LEU A 37 17.51 -8.38 -42.37
CA LEU A 37 16.40 -8.90 -41.55
C LEU A 37 15.28 -7.87 -41.36
N SER A 38 14.02 -8.32 -41.38
CA SER A 38 12.89 -7.48 -40.96
C SER A 38 12.92 -7.22 -39.44
N LEU A 39 12.17 -6.20 -38.98
CA LEU A 39 12.06 -5.89 -37.55
C LEU A 39 11.51 -7.05 -36.71
N ALA A 40 10.59 -7.84 -37.26
CA ALA A 40 10.08 -9.03 -36.59
C ALA A 40 11.18 -10.10 -36.43
N GLN A 41 12.00 -10.29 -37.46
CA GLN A 41 13.12 -11.23 -37.43
C GLN A 41 14.22 -10.79 -36.45
N LEU A 42 14.53 -9.50 -36.38
CA LEU A 42 15.49 -8.97 -35.39
C LEU A 42 14.99 -9.16 -33.95
N ARG A 43 13.68 -9.03 -33.70
CA ARG A 43 13.10 -9.29 -32.38
C ARG A 43 13.18 -10.76 -31.97
N ASN A 44 12.92 -11.66 -32.91
CA ASN A 44 13.05 -13.09 -32.68
C ASN A 44 14.52 -13.47 -32.44
N LEU A 45 15.45 -12.88 -33.19
CA LEU A 45 16.89 -13.08 -32.99
C LEU A 45 17.33 -12.68 -31.57
N ILE A 46 16.84 -11.56 -31.05
CA ILE A 46 17.10 -11.12 -29.67
C ILE A 46 16.63 -12.16 -28.65
N ASP A 47 15.46 -12.77 -28.85
CA ASP A 47 14.93 -13.82 -27.96
C ASP A 47 15.72 -15.12 -28.07
N ASP A 48 16.00 -15.54 -29.30
CA ASP A 48 16.67 -16.80 -29.60
C ASP A 48 18.11 -16.82 -29.08
N GLU A 49 18.79 -15.67 -29.11
CA GLU A 49 20.16 -15.51 -28.60
C GLU A 49 20.21 -15.00 -27.14
N GLY A 50 19.07 -14.68 -26.54
CA GLY A 50 19.01 -14.17 -25.17
C GLY A 50 19.76 -12.84 -24.97
N LEU A 51 19.72 -11.96 -25.98
CA LEU A 51 20.42 -10.66 -25.95
C LEU A 51 19.67 -9.66 -25.06
N CYS A 52 20.41 -8.88 -24.25
CA CYS A 52 19.83 -7.85 -23.39
C CYS A 52 19.53 -6.54 -24.15
N VAL A 53 18.74 -6.63 -25.23
CA VAL A 53 18.46 -5.51 -26.14
C VAL A 53 16.97 -5.13 -26.12
N ALA A 54 16.67 -3.84 -25.96
CA ALA A 54 15.28 -3.35 -26.03
C ALA A 54 14.71 -3.56 -27.45
N LYS A 55 13.45 -4.03 -27.58
CA LYS A 55 12.85 -4.37 -28.90
C LYS A 55 12.01 -3.28 -29.57
N ASN A 56 11.82 -2.16 -28.86
CA ASN A 56 10.94 -1.08 -29.31
C ASN A 56 11.64 -0.23 -30.36
N VAL A 57 10.98 -0.05 -31.51
CA VAL A 57 11.39 0.82 -32.61
C VAL A 57 10.21 1.72 -32.97
N GLY A 58 10.47 2.99 -33.27
CA GLY A 58 9.44 4.04 -33.36
C GLY A 58 9.05 4.66 -32.01
N GLY A 59 8.17 5.66 -32.03
CA GLY A 59 7.76 6.46 -30.86
C GLY A 59 8.54 7.76 -30.68
N ARG A 60 8.29 8.51 -29.59
CA ARG A 60 8.88 9.85 -29.32
C ARG A 60 10.42 9.85 -29.33
N ASN A 61 11.06 8.73 -29.03
CA ASN A 61 12.51 8.59 -28.98
C ASN A 61 13.16 8.32 -30.36
N ARG A 62 12.37 8.27 -31.44
CA ARG A 62 12.83 8.10 -32.84
C ARG A 62 13.81 6.93 -33.05
N ARG A 63 13.74 5.88 -32.23
CA ARG A 63 14.62 4.72 -32.33
C ARG A 63 14.38 3.99 -33.64
N THR A 64 15.43 3.85 -34.44
CA THR A 64 15.37 3.28 -35.79
C THR A 64 15.71 1.79 -35.78
N LYS A 65 15.45 1.10 -36.90
CA LYS A 65 15.93 -0.27 -37.12
C LYS A 65 17.47 -0.35 -37.02
N LEU A 66 18.18 0.67 -37.49
CA LEU A 66 19.64 0.77 -37.39
C LEU A 66 20.11 0.73 -35.94
N ASN A 67 19.49 1.50 -35.06
CA ASN A 67 19.86 1.48 -33.64
C ASN A 67 19.61 0.12 -32.98
N LEU A 68 18.56 -0.59 -33.40
CA LEU A 68 18.33 -1.95 -32.91
C LEU A 68 19.42 -2.93 -33.37
N ILE A 69 19.93 -2.75 -34.60
CA ILE A 69 21.05 -3.55 -35.13
C ILE A 69 22.34 -3.24 -34.37
N GLU A 70 22.66 -1.96 -34.14
CA GLU A 70 23.83 -1.52 -33.37
C GLU A 70 23.84 -2.11 -31.96
N ASP A 71 22.68 -2.11 -31.29
CA ASP A 71 22.54 -2.69 -29.94
C ASP A 71 22.75 -4.22 -29.96
N ILE A 72 22.25 -4.92 -30.98
CA ILE A 72 22.47 -6.37 -31.16
C ILE A 72 23.96 -6.66 -31.36
N THR A 73 24.64 -5.94 -32.25
CA THR A 73 26.06 -6.13 -32.52
C THR A 73 26.90 -5.83 -31.27
N SER A 74 26.58 -4.77 -30.54
CA SER A 74 27.27 -4.39 -29.31
C SER A 74 27.13 -5.44 -28.21
N GLU A 75 25.92 -5.99 -28.02
CA GLU A 75 25.68 -7.02 -27.01
C GLU A 75 26.38 -8.34 -27.38
N ARG A 76 26.42 -8.71 -28.67
CA ARG A 76 27.19 -9.87 -29.15
C ARG A 76 28.68 -9.72 -28.88
N ARG A 77 29.26 -8.54 -29.14
CA ARG A 77 30.67 -8.25 -28.78
C ARG A 77 30.89 -8.39 -27.28
N ARG A 78 30.00 -7.80 -26.47
CA ARG A 78 30.08 -7.91 -24.99
C ARG A 78 30.03 -9.36 -24.49
N GLN A 79 29.24 -10.22 -25.15
CA GLN A 79 29.19 -11.65 -24.82
C GLN A 79 30.46 -12.40 -25.25
N ASN A 80 31.10 -12.01 -26.36
CA ASN A 80 32.34 -12.61 -26.85
C ASN A 80 33.57 -12.14 -26.05
N ASP A 81 33.64 -10.86 -25.68
CA ASP A 81 34.74 -10.29 -24.88
C ASP A 81 34.70 -10.80 -23.43
N GLY A 82 33.53 -11.25 -22.97
CA GLY A 82 33.29 -11.85 -21.65
C GLY A 82 33.70 -13.32 -21.56
N GLY A 83 34.97 -13.64 -21.81
CA GLY A 83 35.68 -14.87 -21.42
C GLY A 83 34.83 -16.14 -21.20
N GLY A 84 34.59 -16.88 -22.27
CA GLY A 84 33.93 -18.18 -22.23
C GLY A 84 34.66 -19.20 -21.37
N LYS A 85 34.07 -19.57 -20.22
CA LYS A 85 34.38 -20.85 -19.54
C LYS A 85 33.30 -21.46 -18.64
N GLN A 86 32.08 -20.93 -18.58
CA GLN A 86 31.10 -21.45 -17.60
C GLN A 86 29.67 -21.75 -18.09
N ARG A 87 29.39 -21.80 -19.40
CA ARG A 87 27.99 -21.99 -19.87
C ARG A 87 27.72 -23.07 -20.91
N VAL A 88 28.72 -23.74 -21.47
CA VAL A 88 28.47 -24.77 -22.51
C VAL A 88 27.95 -26.10 -21.91
N ALA A 89 28.10 -26.32 -20.60
CA ALA A 89 27.62 -27.55 -19.96
C ALA A 89 26.10 -27.62 -19.73
N SER A 90 25.35 -26.51 -19.78
CA SER A 90 23.92 -26.50 -19.41
C SER A 90 22.93 -26.71 -20.56
N LEU A 91 23.39 -26.70 -21.82
CA LEU A 91 22.50 -26.75 -22.99
C LEU A 91 22.30 -28.16 -23.59
N ALA A 92 23.12 -29.14 -23.20
CA ALA A 92 22.99 -30.52 -23.69
C ALA A 92 21.85 -31.32 -23.02
N ALA A 93 21.30 -30.86 -21.89
CA ALA A 93 20.32 -31.63 -21.10
C ALA A 93 18.84 -31.37 -21.47
N VAL A 94 18.53 -30.44 -22.38
CA VAL A 94 17.14 -29.99 -22.62
C VAL A 94 16.44 -30.75 -23.76
N LYS A 95 17.14 -31.59 -24.53
CA LYS A 95 16.54 -32.31 -25.67
C LYS A 95 16.17 -33.76 -25.34
N ARG A 96 15.20 -33.97 -24.45
CA ARG A 96 14.27 -35.12 -24.47
C ARG A 96 13.30 -35.01 -23.31
N ILE A 97 12.03 -34.74 -23.58
CA ILE A 97 10.88 -35.38 -22.93
C ILE A 97 9.68 -35.20 -23.87
N LYS A 98 9.14 -36.34 -24.32
CA LYS A 98 7.86 -36.43 -25.03
C LYS A 98 6.73 -36.34 -24.01
N SER A 99 5.63 -35.75 -24.45
CA SER A 99 4.39 -35.48 -23.73
C SER A 99 3.81 -36.67 -22.94
N LYS A 100 3.44 -36.39 -21.69
CA LYS A 100 2.36 -37.06 -20.96
C LYS A 100 1.53 -35.98 -20.24
N PRO A 101 0.21 -36.17 -20.09
CA PRO A 101 -0.62 -35.23 -19.35
C PRO A 101 -0.30 -35.36 -17.84
N ARG A 102 0.19 -34.28 -17.22
CA ARG A 102 0.46 -34.21 -15.77
C ARG A 102 -0.72 -33.52 -15.10
N ALA A 103 -1.52 -34.28 -14.35
CA ALA A 103 -2.51 -33.77 -13.40
C ALA A 103 -1.93 -33.66 -11.97
N SER A 104 -0.62 -33.56 -11.81
CA SER A 104 0.06 -33.44 -10.53
C SER A 104 1.02 -32.26 -10.52
N TRP A 105 0.80 -31.36 -9.56
CA TRP A 105 1.65 -30.20 -9.28
C TRP A 105 3.03 -30.71 -8.83
N GLN A 106 4.03 -30.69 -9.72
CA GLN A 106 5.42 -31.02 -9.40
C GLN A 106 6.28 -29.77 -9.57
N LEU A 107 6.87 -29.30 -8.47
CA LEU A 107 7.84 -28.21 -8.44
C LEU A 107 9.24 -28.82 -8.52
N ASP A 108 9.82 -28.86 -9.72
CA ASP A 108 11.20 -29.32 -9.95
C ASP A 108 12.19 -28.20 -9.57
N GLY A 109 13.15 -28.50 -8.68
CA GLY A 109 14.05 -27.55 -8.01
C GLY A 109 15.15 -26.90 -8.86
N GLY A 110 14.89 -26.57 -10.12
CA GLY A 110 15.82 -25.85 -11.00
C GLY A 110 15.45 -24.36 -11.14
N ALA A 111 16.44 -23.48 -11.32
CA ALA A 111 16.29 -22.03 -11.49
C ALA A 111 15.61 -21.59 -12.82
N GLY A 112 14.65 -22.36 -13.32
CA GLY A 112 13.78 -22.03 -14.45
C GLY A 112 12.50 -21.32 -14.00
N ALA A 113 11.84 -20.62 -14.93
CA ALA A 113 10.62 -19.88 -14.66
C ALA A 113 9.56 -20.78 -14.00
N TRP A 114 9.29 -20.53 -12.72
CA TRP A 114 8.26 -21.22 -11.95
C TRP A 114 6.89 -20.86 -12.54
N CYS A 115 6.17 -21.87 -13.02
CA CYS A 115 4.77 -21.74 -13.38
C CYS A 115 3.95 -22.48 -12.34
N VAL A 116 2.88 -21.84 -11.91
CA VAL A 116 1.81 -22.43 -11.14
C VAL A 116 0.72 -22.75 -12.16
N GLY A 117 0.53 -24.03 -12.43
CA GLY A 117 -0.33 -24.50 -13.51
C GLY A 117 0.30 -24.21 -14.87
N GLU A 118 -0.50 -24.31 -15.93
CA GLU A 118 -0.13 -23.93 -17.28
C GLU A 118 -0.07 -22.40 -17.47
N SER A 119 -0.72 -21.62 -16.60
CA SER A 119 -1.09 -20.23 -16.92
C SER A 119 -0.55 -19.14 -15.99
N LEU A 120 -0.14 -19.47 -14.75
CA LEU A 120 0.23 -18.46 -13.75
C LEU A 120 1.73 -18.40 -13.50
N ARG A 121 2.39 -17.40 -14.09
CA ARG A 121 3.84 -17.22 -13.99
C ARG A 121 4.22 -16.61 -12.65
N VAL A 122 4.91 -17.37 -11.81
CA VAL A 122 5.53 -16.84 -10.58
C VAL A 122 6.71 -15.97 -11.00
N THR A 123 6.63 -14.69 -10.67
CA THR A 123 7.68 -13.73 -11.04
C THR A 123 8.85 -13.79 -10.07
N LYS A 124 8.57 -14.13 -8.81
CA LYS A 124 9.57 -14.23 -7.75
C LYS A 124 9.10 -15.19 -6.65
N CYS A 125 9.99 -16.08 -6.23
CA CYS A 125 9.83 -16.86 -5.01
C CYS A 125 10.88 -16.39 -4.01
N THR A 126 10.50 -16.14 -2.76
CA THR A 126 11.44 -15.71 -1.72
C THR A 126 11.17 -16.51 -0.46
N LEU A 127 12.17 -17.30 -0.05
CA LEU A 127 12.24 -17.90 1.27
C LEU A 127 12.87 -16.86 2.20
N LYS A 128 12.15 -16.43 3.23
CA LYS A 128 12.71 -15.45 4.18
C LYS A 128 13.49 -16.18 5.26
N SER A 129 14.82 -16.07 5.24
CA SER A 129 15.66 -16.50 6.35
C SER A 129 15.64 -15.45 7.47
N LEU A 130 15.55 -15.88 8.73
CA LEU A 130 15.66 -15.01 9.92
C LEU A 130 16.95 -14.19 9.93
N LYS A 131 18.03 -14.68 9.31
CA LYS A 131 19.34 -14.00 9.29
C LYS A 131 19.42 -12.84 8.29
N GLU A 132 18.45 -12.71 7.38
CA GLU A 132 18.49 -11.71 6.29
C GLU A 132 17.53 -10.53 6.49
N THR A 133 16.69 -10.53 7.52
CA THR A 133 15.83 -9.39 7.80
C THR A 133 16.55 -8.41 8.69
N SER A 134 16.95 -7.27 8.15
CA SER A 134 17.16 -6.08 8.97
C SER A 134 15.89 -5.82 9.81
N PRO A 135 15.99 -5.15 10.98
CA PRO A 135 14.81 -4.75 11.77
C PRO A 135 13.80 -3.91 10.97
N GLU A 136 14.26 -3.33 9.87
CA GLU A 136 13.45 -2.59 8.92
C GLU A 136 12.67 -3.53 8.00
N GLY A 137 11.35 -3.36 7.94
CA GLY A 137 10.51 -4.10 7.01
C GLY A 137 10.04 -5.46 7.52
N THR A 138 10.24 -5.75 8.82
CA THR A 138 9.72 -6.94 9.48
C THR A 138 8.20 -6.83 9.66
N SER A 139 7.47 -7.91 9.42
CA SER A 139 6.04 -8.05 9.73
C SER A 139 5.83 -9.07 10.87
N PHE A 140 4.64 -9.11 11.45
CA PHE A 140 4.28 -10.13 12.45
C PHE A 140 4.58 -11.54 11.93
N LEU A 141 4.09 -11.87 10.72
CA LEU A 141 4.33 -13.20 10.14
C LEU A 141 5.81 -13.53 10.00
N SER A 142 6.67 -12.57 9.62
CA SER A 142 8.10 -12.86 9.52
C SER A 142 8.77 -13.05 10.88
N LEU A 143 8.31 -12.37 11.94
CA LEU A 143 8.82 -12.59 13.30
C LEU A 143 8.38 -13.96 13.82
N TRP A 144 7.11 -14.28 13.66
CA TRP A 144 6.53 -15.50 14.20
C TRP A 144 6.96 -16.75 13.44
N LEU A 145 6.81 -16.77 12.11
CA LEU A 145 7.11 -17.96 11.31
C LEU A 145 8.60 -18.08 11.01
N GLY A 146 9.36 -16.98 11.02
CA GLY A 146 10.79 -16.98 10.73
C GLY A 146 11.11 -17.75 9.45
N GLY A 147 11.96 -18.77 9.55
CA GLY A 147 12.34 -19.66 8.43
C GLY A 147 11.21 -20.52 7.86
N ARG A 148 10.01 -20.53 8.45
CA ARG A 148 8.82 -21.21 7.90
C ARG A 148 8.04 -20.34 6.91
N LEU A 149 8.34 -19.04 6.79
CA LEU A 149 7.59 -18.15 5.90
C LEU A 149 8.13 -18.21 4.47
N VAL A 150 7.28 -18.63 3.54
CA VAL A 150 7.54 -18.63 2.09
C VAL A 150 6.63 -17.62 1.43
N SER A 151 7.18 -16.78 0.55
CA SER A 151 6.38 -15.79 -0.19
C SER A 151 6.52 -15.97 -1.70
N PHE A 152 5.39 -16.01 -2.40
CA PHE A 152 5.32 -16.06 -3.86
C PHE A 152 4.76 -14.74 -4.38
N GLU A 153 5.50 -14.09 -5.27
CA GLU A 153 5.02 -12.90 -5.98
C GLU A 153 4.50 -13.32 -7.35
N LEU A 154 3.27 -12.88 -7.63
CA LEU A 154 2.53 -13.18 -8.84
C LEU A 154 2.24 -11.87 -9.56
N GLY A 155 2.41 -11.86 -10.89
CA GLY A 155 1.89 -10.76 -11.69
C GLY A 155 0.37 -10.83 -11.75
N MET A 156 -0.31 -9.68 -11.61
CA MET A 156 -1.77 -9.65 -11.79
C MET A 156 -2.16 -10.14 -13.19
N PRO A 157 -3.14 -11.07 -13.31
CA PRO A 157 -3.62 -11.54 -14.61
C PRO A 157 -4.27 -10.38 -15.38
N THR A 158 -3.78 -10.12 -16.58
CA THR A 158 -4.22 -8.98 -17.42
C THR A 158 -5.31 -9.35 -18.42
N SER A 159 -5.55 -10.64 -18.68
CA SER A 159 -6.55 -11.12 -19.65
C SER A 159 -7.59 -12.03 -19.00
N ARG A 160 -8.77 -12.12 -19.62
CA ARG A 160 -9.85 -13.04 -19.21
C ARG A 160 -9.52 -14.52 -19.45
N ALA A 161 -8.48 -14.84 -20.21
CA ALA A 161 -8.27 -16.17 -20.79
C ALA A 161 -7.43 -17.14 -19.94
N ASN A 162 -6.81 -16.70 -18.83
CA ASN A 162 -5.81 -17.50 -18.08
C ASN A 162 -6.15 -17.62 -16.57
N THR A 163 -7.39 -17.95 -16.17
CA THR A 163 -7.79 -17.83 -14.75
C THR A 163 -8.39 -19.05 -14.07
N ASP A 164 -8.40 -20.22 -14.72
CA ASP A 164 -9.05 -21.38 -14.11
C ASP A 164 -8.10 -22.18 -13.18
N GLU A 165 -6.81 -21.84 -13.15
CA GLU A 165 -5.85 -22.47 -12.25
C GLU A 165 -5.55 -21.55 -11.05
N ALA A 166 -6.33 -21.74 -9.97
CA ALA A 166 -6.01 -21.15 -8.67
C ALA A 166 -4.87 -21.93 -8.01
N LEU A 167 -4.02 -21.22 -7.26
CA LEU A 167 -3.11 -21.89 -6.32
C LEU A 167 -3.92 -22.68 -5.31
N PRO A 168 -3.49 -23.90 -4.92
CA PRO A 168 -4.18 -24.62 -3.88
C PRO A 168 -3.92 -23.95 -2.52
N PRO A 169 -4.87 -24.02 -1.58
CA PRO A 169 -4.69 -23.51 -0.21
C PRO A 169 -3.55 -24.20 0.53
N SER A 170 -3.20 -25.42 0.12
CA SER A 170 -2.05 -26.16 0.61
C SER A 170 -1.25 -26.77 -0.54
N VAL A 171 0.08 -26.75 -0.42
CA VAL A 171 1.01 -27.35 -1.40
C VAL A 171 1.92 -28.33 -0.68
N ILE A 172 2.10 -29.54 -1.23
CA ILE A 172 3.08 -30.52 -0.74
C ILE A 172 4.23 -30.60 -1.76
N PHE A 173 5.45 -30.39 -1.29
CA PHE A 173 6.66 -30.47 -2.10
C PHE A 173 7.23 -31.89 -2.13
N THR A 174 8.07 -32.16 -3.13
CA THR A 174 8.78 -33.44 -3.31
C THR A 174 9.76 -33.74 -2.17
N ASP A 175 10.23 -32.71 -1.46
CA ASP A 175 11.06 -32.84 -0.25
C ASP A 175 10.23 -33.12 1.03
N GLY A 176 8.93 -33.37 0.88
CA GLY A 176 8.00 -33.69 1.97
C GLY A 176 7.52 -32.47 2.75
N LYS A 177 7.89 -31.24 2.37
CA LYS A 177 7.37 -30.04 3.03
C LYS A 177 5.92 -29.78 2.65
N LYS A 178 5.08 -29.55 3.67
CA LYS A 178 3.70 -29.08 3.50
C LYS A 178 3.65 -27.59 3.77
N LEU A 179 3.10 -26.84 2.83
CA LEU A 179 2.87 -25.41 2.93
C LEU A 179 1.37 -25.16 2.99
N GLU A 180 0.98 -24.17 3.78
CA GLU A 180 -0.40 -23.72 3.90
C GLU A 180 -0.49 -22.21 3.77
N LEU A 181 -1.47 -21.71 3.00
CA LEU A 181 -1.64 -20.29 2.74
C LEU A 181 -2.11 -19.56 4.01
N VAL A 182 -1.34 -18.56 4.44
CA VAL A 182 -1.62 -17.76 5.63
C VAL A 182 -2.26 -16.43 5.26
N ALA A 183 -1.73 -15.76 4.24
CA ALA A 183 -2.16 -14.42 3.90
C ALA A 183 -1.90 -14.10 2.42
N ARG A 184 -2.75 -13.23 1.87
CA ARG A 184 -2.55 -12.58 0.58
C ARG A 184 -2.33 -11.09 0.81
N LYS A 185 -1.42 -10.51 0.05
CA LYS A 185 -1.23 -9.07 -0.03
C LYS A 185 -1.20 -8.61 -1.47
N VAL A 186 -1.95 -7.56 -1.78
CA VAL A 186 -1.88 -6.91 -3.10
C VAL A 186 -0.98 -5.70 -2.98
N ASP A 187 0.17 -5.75 -3.64
CA ASP A 187 1.13 -4.65 -3.69
C ASP A 187 0.99 -3.91 -5.02
N THR A 188 1.23 -2.61 -5.00
CA THR A 188 1.38 -1.81 -6.22
C THR A 188 2.86 -1.52 -6.38
N ASP A 189 3.48 -1.99 -7.47
CA ASP A 189 4.90 -1.77 -7.70
C ASP A 189 5.20 -0.27 -7.84
N SER A 190 5.71 0.34 -6.76
CA SER A 190 6.08 1.75 -6.71
C SER A 190 7.38 2.06 -7.49
N GLY A 191 8.06 1.04 -8.03
CA GLY A 191 9.36 1.18 -8.71
C GLY A 191 9.31 1.61 -10.18
N GLY A 192 8.13 1.57 -10.82
CA GLY A 192 7.99 1.97 -12.21
C GLY A 192 7.71 3.47 -12.37
N ALA A 193 8.59 4.20 -13.06
CA ALA A 193 8.40 5.60 -13.45
C ALA A 193 7.24 5.86 -14.45
N GLY A 194 6.31 4.91 -14.62
CA GLY A 194 5.14 5.01 -15.46
C GLY A 194 3.99 5.70 -14.74
N ARG A 195 3.35 6.67 -15.40
CA ARG A 195 2.20 7.42 -14.89
C ARG A 195 1.10 6.49 -14.34
N PHE A 196 0.76 6.74 -13.08
CA PHE A 196 -0.46 6.40 -12.35
C PHE A 196 -0.78 4.96 -11.95
N PHE A 197 -0.20 3.91 -12.54
CA PHE A 197 -0.49 2.55 -12.06
C PHE A 197 0.74 1.65 -12.22
N GLY A 198 1.54 1.54 -11.16
CA GLY A 198 2.53 0.47 -11.04
C GLY A 198 1.88 -0.88 -11.31
N ARG A 199 2.64 -1.82 -11.88
CA ARG A 199 2.13 -3.18 -12.08
C ARG A 199 1.69 -3.71 -10.72
N LYS A 200 0.38 -3.95 -10.55
CA LYS A 200 -0.11 -4.59 -9.33
C LYS A 200 0.46 -6.01 -9.29
N THR A 201 1.02 -6.37 -8.15
CA THR A 201 1.54 -7.71 -7.87
C THR A 201 0.74 -8.29 -6.70
N VAL A 202 0.54 -9.60 -6.73
CA VAL A 202 -0.08 -10.32 -5.63
C VAL A 202 1.01 -11.12 -4.95
N THR A 203 1.24 -10.85 -3.68
CA THR A 203 2.12 -11.66 -2.84
C THR A 203 1.28 -12.62 -2.04
N LEU A 204 1.56 -13.92 -2.16
CA LEU A 204 0.97 -14.97 -1.33
C LEU A 204 1.99 -15.45 -0.31
N HIS A 205 1.59 -15.47 0.95
CA HIS A 205 2.40 -15.85 2.08
C HIS A 205 1.95 -17.22 2.60
N TYR A 206 2.84 -18.20 2.53
CA TYR A 206 2.62 -19.56 3.01
C TYR A 206 3.47 -19.83 4.25
N ALA A 207 2.94 -20.62 5.17
CA ALA A 207 3.67 -21.20 6.29
C ALA A 207 4.05 -22.65 5.96
N VAL A 208 5.29 -23.04 6.23
CA VAL A 208 5.68 -24.44 6.27
C VAL A 208 5.11 -25.08 7.54
N THR A 209 4.03 -25.84 7.37
CA THR A 209 3.29 -26.48 8.47
C THR A 209 3.87 -27.82 8.85
N GLU A 210 4.42 -28.59 7.91
CA GLU A 210 5.11 -29.87 8.17
C GLU A 210 6.41 -29.93 7.37
N SER A 211 7.48 -30.46 7.97
CA SER A 211 8.76 -30.73 7.31
C SER A 211 9.54 -31.80 8.09
N PRO A 212 10.38 -32.63 7.44
CA PRO A 212 11.19 -33.65 8.13
C PRO A 212 12.07 -33.09 9.26
N ASN A 213 12.48 -31.81 9.15
CA ASN A 213 13.41 -31.16 10.07
C ASN A 213 12.75 -30.11 10.97
N MET A 214 11.42 -29.98 10.97
CA MET A 214 10.72 -28.98 11.78
C MET A 214 9.44 -29.57 12.39
N PRO A 215 9.10 -29.23 13.65
CA PRO A 215 7.85 -29.66 14.26
C PRO A 215 6.63 -29.28 13.41
N SER A 216 5.62 -30.13 13.39
CA SER A 216 4.35 -29.80 12.75
C SER A 216 3.67 -28.65 13.49
N ILE A 217 2.99 -27.76 12.75
CA ILE A 217 2.15 -26.71 13.33
C ILE A 217 0.74 -26.77 12.73
N ASN A 218 -0.27 -26.66 13.59
CA ASN A 218 -1.64 -26.40 13.14
C ASN A 218 -1.81 -24.88 12.97
N LEU A 219 -1.86 -24.44 11.71
CA LEU A 219 -1.86 -23.00 11.39
C LEU A 219 -3.09 -22.28 11.95
N ALA A 220 -4.29 -22.85 11.77
CA ALA A 220 -5.54 -22.25 12.24
C ALA A 220 -5.54 -22.09 13.78
N SER A 221 -5.21 -23.16 14.50
CA SER A 221 -5.14 -23.16 15.97
C SER A 221 -4.13 -22.13 16.48
N ARG A 222 -2.92 -22.07 15.89
CA ARG A 222 -1.90 -21.10 16.29
C ARG A 222 -2.31 -19.65 16.02
N LEU A 223 -3.00 -19.37 14.92
CA LEU A 223 -3.51 -18.02 14.64
C LEU A 223 -4.62 -17.62 15.62
N THR A 224 -5.50 -18.57 15.99
CA THR A 224 -6.55 -18.35 17.01
C THR A 224 -5.99 -18.07 18.39
N GLN A 225 -4.80 -18.62 18.74
CA GLN A 225 -4.09 -18.28 19.98
C GLN A 225 -3.66 -16.81 20.04
N PHE A 226 -3.39 -16.16 18.90
CA PHE A 226 -3.00 -14.74 18.89
C PHE A 226 -4.19 -13.79 18.93
N ALA A 227 -5.30 -14.17 18.30
CA ALA A 227 -6.56 -13.42 18.28
C ALA A 227 -7.68 -14.35 17.77
N ALA A 228 -8.92 -14.16 18.22
CA ALA A 228 -10.04 -15.03 17.85
C ALA A 228 -10.54 -14.82 16.40
N PHE A 229 -9.76 -15.29 15.41
CA PHE A 229 -10.11 -15.23 13.99
C PHE A 229 -11.35 -16.07 13.63
N ASP A 230 -11.60 -17.13 14.39
CA ASP A 230 -12.77 -18.01 14.33
C ASP A 230 -14.08 -17.30 14.66
N MET A 231 -14.01 -16.23 15.44
CA MET A 231 -15.15 -15.37 15.78
C MET A 231 -15.50 -14.34 14.69
N LEU A 232 -14.76 -14.33 13.57
CA LEU A 232 -15.07 -13.44 12.46
C LEU A 232 -16.28 -13.96 11.66
N PRO A 233 -17.10 -13.06 11.10
CA PRO A 233 -18.39 -13.41 10.50
C PRO A 233 -18.28 -14.08 9.12
N ASN A 234 -17.16 -13.94 8.41
CA ASN A 234 -16.97 -14.55 7.09
C ASN A 234 -15.50 -14.60 6.65
N GLY A 235 -15.20 -15.50 5.71
CA GLY A 235 -13.84 -15.72 5.20
C GLY A 235 -13.21 -14.47 4.58
N ARG A 236 -14.01 -13.60 3.94
CA ARG A 236 -13.55 -12.32 3.38
C ARG A 236 -12.97 -11.40 4.46
N LYS A 237 -13.70 -11.24 5.56
CA LYS A 237 -13.24 -10.44 6.71
C LYS A 237 -12.01 -11.08 7.36
N ALA A 238 -11.99 -12.40 7.54
CA ALA A 238 -10.81 -13.12 8.04
C ALA A 238 -9.56 -12.90 7.17
N ALA A 239 -9.67 -13.08 5.85
CA ALA A 239 -8.59 -12.81 4.91
C ALA A 239 -8.07 -11.37 5.01
N SER A 240 -8.97 -10.38 5.09
CA SER A 240 -8.58 -8.97 5.26
C SER A 240 -7.82 -8.70 6.58
N ARG A 241 -8.07 -9.49 7.63
CA ARG A 241 -7.38 -9.36 8.93
C ARG A 241 -6.03 -10.08 8.91
N LEU A 242 -5.93 -11.22 8.23
CA LEU A 242 -4.65 -11.92 8.02
C LEU A 242 -3.65 -11.06 7.24
N GLU A 243 -4.11 -10.26 6.28
CA GLU A 243 -3.26 -9.29 5.56
C GLU A 243 -2.56 -8.30 6.51
N LEU A 244 -3.20 -7.94 7.64
CA LEU A 244 -2.60 -7.04 8.62
C LEU A 244 -1.32 -7.62 9.23
N LEU A 245 -1.21 -8.94 9.33
CA LEU A 245 -0.02 -9.64 9.85
C LEU A 245 1.19 -9.56 8.88
N CYS A 246 0.94 -9.20 7.63
CA CYS A 246 1.95 -8.96 6.59
C CYS A 246 2.41 -7.49 6.53
N SER A 247 1.82 -6.62 7.35
CA SER A 247 2.17 -5.20 7.40
C SER A 247 3.60 -5.05 7.93
N ARG A 248 4.48 -4.43 7.12
CA ARG A 248 5.92 -4.29 7.41
C ARG A 248 6.22 -3.04 8.23
N THR A 249 7.11 -3.08 9.21
CA THR A 249 7.57 -1.85 9.91
C THR A 249 8.19 -0.85 8.93
N SER A 250 8.04 0.46 9.19
CA SER A 250 8.78 1.47 8.43
C SER A 250 10.24 1.49 8.89
N GLY A 251 11.20 1.36 7.97
CA GLY A 251 12.63 1.52 8.25
C GLY A 251 13.08 2.96 8.51
N CYS A 252 12.24 3.77 9.16
CA CYS A 252 12.58 5.15 9.47
C CYS A 252 13.31 5.23 10.82
N GLY A 253 14.57 4.77 10.83
CA GLY A 253 15.51 4.98 11.94
C GLY A 253 15.80 3.75 12.79
N ALA A 254 16.91 3.81 13.55
CA ALA A 254 17.51 2.69 14.28
C ALA A 254 16.62 2.03 15.37
N LYS A 255 15.43 2.59 15.66
CA LYS A 255 14.47 2.08 16.65
C LYS A 255 13.03 1.92 16.11
N ALA A 256 12.79 2.18 14.82
CA ALA A 256 11.48 1.91 14.23
C ALA A 256 11.37 0.42 13.94
N GLY A 257 10.60 -0.30 14.76
CA GLY A 257 10.57 -1.76 14.72
C GLY A 257 9.43 -2.36 15.50
N ALA A 258 9.41 -3.69 15.55
CA ALA A 258 8.52 -4.45 16.41
C ALA A 258 8.98 -4.34 17.86
N MET A 259 8.07 -3.98 18.76
CA MET A 259 8.36 -3.76 20.18
C MET A 259 7.58 -4.77 21.00
N HIS A 260 8.28 -5.50 21.85
CA HIS A 260 7.67 -6.39 22.83
C HIS A 260 7.28 -5.57 24.06
N LEU A 261 6.02 -5.63 24.40
CA LEU A 261 5.38 -4.97 25.53
C LEU A 261 4.61 -6.00 26.34
N ARG A 262 4.11 -5.59 27.51
CA ARG A 262 3.20 -6.39 28.33
C ARG A 262 1.79 -5.91 28.14
N HIS A 263 0.82 -6.78 28.40
CA HIS A 263 -0.59 -6.45 28.47
C HIS A 263 -0.85 -5.21 29.34
N ASP A 264 -0.16 -5.07 30.48
CA ASP A 264 -0.38 -3.98 31.43
C ASP A 264 0.11 -2.61 30.95
N ASP A 265 0.95 -2.58 29.90
CA ASP A 265 1.30 -1.34 29.19
C ASP A 265 0.10 -0.79 28.38
N PHE A 266 -1.00 -1.55 28.25
CA PHE A 266 -2.18 -1.19 27.49
C PHE A 266 -3.42 -1.00 28.37
N GLU A 267 -4.33 -0.19 27.85
CA GLU A 267 -5.68 0.01 28.35
C GLU A 267 -6.63 0.00 27.15
N VAL A 268 -7.68 -0.82 27.17
CA VAL A 268 -8.72 -0.76 26.14
C VAL A 268 -9.85 0.10 26.68
N LEU A 269 -10.13 1.21 26.00
CA LEU A 269 -11.20 2.11 26.39
C LEU A 269 -12.56 1.45 26.12
N GLU A 270 -13.52 1.60 27.04
CA GLU A 270 -14.87 1.05 26.88
C GLU A 270 -15.77 1.98 26.05
N LEU A 271 -16.77 1.41 25.36
CA LEU A 271 -17.70 2.06 24.41
C LEU A 271 -18.71 3.03 25.05
N GLU A 272 -18.41 3.64 26.19
CA GLU A 272 -19.42 4.31 27.02
C GLU A 272 -19.59 5.80 26.71
N SER A 273 -18.76 6.40 25.84
CA SER A 273 -18.83 7.84 25.57
C SER A 273 -19.07 8.16 24.10
N SER A 274 -19.86 9.20 23.83
CA SER A 274 -20.01 9.78 22.49
C SER A 274 -18.66 10.13 21.83
N ARG A 275 -17.59 10.26 22.63
CA ARG A 275 -16.22 10.52 22.18
C ARG A 275 -15.59 9.34 21.43
N ASP A 276 -15.96 8.10 21.71
CA ASP A 276 -15.33 6.92 21.06
C ASP A 276 -15.67 6.83 19.57
N VAL A 277 -16.86 7.30 19.19
CA VAL A 277 -17.26 7.44 17.78
C VAL A 277 -16.45 8.55 17.11
N MET A 278 -16.05 9.59 17.85
CA MET A 278 -15.29 10.73 17.33
C MET A 278 -13.81 10.41 17.10
N ALA A 279 -13.30 9.36 17.75
CA ALA A 279 -11.92 8.89 17.65
C ALA A 279 -11.79 7.60 16.82
N ASP A 280 -12.67 7.35 15.85
CA ASP A 280 -12.70 6.12 15.04
C ASP A 280 -11.32 5.83 14.40
N GLY A 281 -10.67 4.74 14.84
CA GLY A 281 -9.36 4.32 14.39
C GLY A 281 -8.16 4.94 15.12
N CYS A 282 -8.38 5.85 16.07
CA CYS A 282 -7.34 6.52 16.84
C CYS A 282 -7.38 6.12 18.32
N GLY A 283 -6.22 5.89 18.90
CA GLY A 283 -5.99 5.71 20.33
C GLY A 283 -4.92 6.66 20.82
N PHE A 284 -4.45 6.48 22.06
CA PHE A 284 -3.48 7.38 22.68
C PHE A 284 -2.26 6.63 23.20
N ILE A 285 -1.13 7.32 23.28
CA ILE A 285 0.09 6.80 23.89
C ILE A 285 0.71 7.84 24.81
N GLY A 286 0.96 7.43 26.06
CA GLY A 286 1.58 8.26 27.07
C GLY A 286 3.00 8.71 26.74
N ASP A 287 3.36 9.91 27.19
CA ASP A 287 4.71 10.48 27.02
C ASP A 287 5.80 9.59 27.67
N GLU A 288 5.49 8.95 28.79
CA GLU A 288 6.40 8.04 29.48
C GLU A 288 6.67 6.78 28.65
N VAL A 289 5.61 6.18 28.08
CA VAL A 289 5.73 5.02 27.20
C VAL A 289 6.53 5.38 25.94
N LEU A 290 6.22 6.51 25.29
CA LEU A 290 7.00 6.97 24.14
C LEU A 290 8.46 7.19 24.49
N THR A 291 8.76 7.78 25.64
CA THR A 291 10.13 8.01 26.10
C THR A 291 10.85 6.70 26.40
N LYS A 292 10.18 5.71 26.99
CA LYS A 292 10.71 4.35 27.18
C LYS A 292 11.06 3.69 25.85
N LEU A 293 10.22 3.86 24.83
CA LEU A 293 10.40 3.25 23.51
C LEU A 293 11.48 3.96 22.66
N TYR A 294 11.52 5.30 22.69
CA TYR A 294 12.30 6.11 21.74
C TYR A 294 13.36 7.01 22.36
N GLY A 295 13.41 7.16 23.68
CA GLY A 295 14.28 8.11 24.37
C GLY A 295 13.98 9.55 23.96
N ASP A 296 15.01 10.36 23.75
CA ASP A 296 14.87 11.77 23.38
C ASP A 296 14.10 12.01 22.07
N ALA A 297 14.12 11.02 21.16
CA ALA A 297 13.40 11.10 19.90
C ALA A 297 11.87 11.15 20.10
N ALA A 298 11.35 10.71 21.25
CA ALA A 298 9.93 10.79 21.61
C ALA A 298 9.37 12.22 21.48
N ARG A 299 10.18 13.24 21.77
CA ARG A 299 9.75 14.65 21.71
C ARG A 299 9.35 15.10 20.31
N ALA A 300 9.93 14.49 19.29
CA ALA A 300 9.63 14.80 17.89
C ALA A 300 8.41 14.04 17.35
N ILE A 301 7.90 13.04 18.08
CA ILE A 301 6.79 12.19 17.64
C ILE A 301 5.47 12.85 18.07
N VAL A 302 4.57 13.01 17.10
CA VAL A 302 3.17 13.41 17.32
C VAL A 302 2.28 12.18 17.39
N SER A 303 2.47 11.23 16.46
CA SER A 303 1.65 10.02 16.42
C SER A 303 2.35 8.85 15.74
N LEU A 304 1.86 7.65 16.01
CA LEU A 304 2.36 6.38 15.48
C LEU A 304 1.23 5.65 14.76
N GLN A 305 1.41 5.29 13.49
CA GLN A 305 0.52 4.30 12.86
C GLN A 305 0.97 2.90 13.26
N VAL A 306 0.07 2.09 13.82
CA VAL A 306 0.45 0.85 14.50
C VAL A 306 -0.38 -0.36 14.10
N ARG A 307 0.17 -1.54 14.36
CA ARG A 307 -0.58 -2.78 14.59
C ARG A 307 -0.23 -3.30 15.98
N VAL A 308 -1.22 -3.75 16.72
CA VAL A 308 -1.00 -4.40 18.02
C VAL A 308 -1.52 -5.82 17.92
N ILE A 309 -0.69 -6.80 18.28
CA ILE A 309 -1.09 -8.20 18.41
C ILE A 309 -0.86 -8.58 19.87
N ALA A 310 -1.90 -8.95 20.59
CA ALA A 310 -1.79 -9.40 21.97
C ALA A 310 -2.90 -10.42 22.25
N PRO A 311 -2.60 -11.67 22.62
CA PRO A 311 -3.62 -12.72 22.85
C PRO A 311 -4.81 -12.26 23.70
N ARG A 312 -4.52 -11.57 24.82
CA ARG A 312 -5.53 -11.07 25.77
C ARG A 312 -6.33 -9.87 25.29
N LEU A 313 -5.87 -9.12 24.28
CA LEU A 313 -6.55 -7.92 23.79
C LEU A 313 -7.17 -8.13 22.40
N GLY A 314 -6.53 -8.95 21.57
CA GLY A 314 -6.83 -9.21 20.16
C GLY A 314 -5.86 -8.54 19.18
N LEU A 315 -6.34 -8.30 17.97
CA LEU A 315 -5.60 -7.64 16.89
C LEU A 315 -6.14 -6.23 16.66
N PHE A 316 -5.29 -5.21 16.77
CA PHE A 316 -5.65 -3.81 16.57
C PHE A 316 -4.91 -3.18 15.38
N LYS A 317 -5.57 -2.24 14.72
CA LYS A 317 -5.03 -1.34 13.69
C LYS A 317 -5.53 0.07 13.97
N GLY A 318 -4.62 1.03 13.94
CA GLY A 318 -4.98 2.45 13.99
C GLY A 318 -3.79 3.37 14.13
N VAL A 319 -4.04 4.57 14.62
CA VAL A 319 -3.03 5.58 14.96
C VAL A 319 -3.05 5.84 16.47
N LEU A 320 -1.89 5.82 17.12
CA LEU A 320 -1.72 6.27 18.49
C LEU A 320 -1.26 7.73 18.47
N MET A 321 -2.13 8.64 18.93
CA MET A 321 -1.80 10.04 19.16
C MET A 321 -1.06 10.17 20.49
N ARG A 322 0.05 10.90 20.51
CA ARG A 322 0.75 11.25 21.74
C ARG A 322 -0.19 11.99 22.69
N SER A 323 -0.19 11.62 23.98
CA SER A 323 -1.04 12.24 24.99
C SER A 323 -0.29 12.38 26.32
N PRO A 324 -0.34 13.56 26.96
CA PRO A 324 0.22 13.76 28.29
C PRO A 324 -0.75 13.34 29.41
N PHE A 325 -1.96 12.86 29.06
CA PHE A 325 -3.04 12.56 30.01
C PHE A 325 -3.21 11.07 30.30
N THR A 326 -2.28 10.25 29.82
CA THR A 326 -2.22 8.81 30.08
C THR A 326 -0.77 8.39 30.24
N ASP A 327 -0.53 7.38 31.06
CA ASP A 327 0.75 6.70 31.25
C ASP A 327 0.81 5.37 30.48
N LYS A 328 -0.24 5.03 29.71
CA LYS A 328 -0.39 3.77 28.98
C LYS A 328 -0.60 3.97 27.48
N ILE A 329 -0.69 2.85 26.76
CA ILE A 329 -1.22 2.80 25.40
C ILE A 329 -2.73 2.54 25.49
N GLN A 330 -3.52 3.55 25.17
CA GLN A 330 -4.97 3.45 25.13
C GLN A 330 -5.45 3.05 23.74
N LEU A 331 -6.18 1.94 23.65
CA LEU A 331 -6.74 1.40 22.42
C LEU A 331 -8.25 1.61 22.40
N THR A 332 -8.77 2.27 21.37
CA THR A 332 -10.22 2.41 21.22
C THR A 332 -10.84 1.13 20.62
N PRO A 333 -12.12 0.85 20.91
CA PRO A 333 -12.83 -0.33 20.38
C PRO A 333 -12.83 -0.40 18.84
N SER A 334 -12.93 0.75 18.18
CA SER A 334 -12.86 0.87 16.71
C SER A 334 -11.54 0.37 16.09
N MET A 335 -10.43 0.44 16.84
CA MET A 335 -9.13 -0.05 16.39
C MET A 335 -9.09 -1.59 16.39
N ARG A 336 -9.94 -2.27 17.18
CA ARG A 336 -9.99 -3.73 17.28
C ARG A 336 -10.53 -4.34 16.00
N LYS A 337 -9.70 -5.11 15.32
CA LYS A 337 -10.02 -5.76 14.03
C LYS A 337 -10.32 -7.25 14.18
N VAL A 338 -9.77 -7.89 15.22
CA VAL A 338 -10.08 -9.27 15.67
C VAL A 338 -10.16 -9.26 17.20
N PRO A 339 -11.14 -9.92 17.83
CA PRO A 339 -11.24 -10.03 19.29
C PRO A 339 -10.05 -10.76 19.94
N ALA A 340 -9.95 -10.64 21.26
CA ALA A 340 -9.04 -11.42 22.08
C ALA A 340 -9.28 -12.93 21.90
N ALA A 341 -8.22 -13.73 22.04
CA ALA A 341 -8.31 -15.18 22.00
C ALA A 341 -9.19 -15.71 23.14
N GLN A 342 -10.01 -16.73 22.87
CA GLN A 342 -10.89 -17.33 23.89
C GLN A 342 -10.16 -18.40 24.72
N GLN A 343 -9.32 -19.20 24.06
CA GLN A 343 -8.53 -20.23 24.72
C GLN A 343 -7.28 -19.59 25.33
N ARG A 344 -7.22 -19.57 26.66
CA ARG A 344 -5.95 -19.41 27.37
C ARG A 344 -5.14 -20.67 27.09
N GLY A 345 -3.86 -20.53 26.80
CA GLY A 345 -2.99 -21.70 26.83
C GLY A 345 -3.13 -22.35 28.21
N ASP A 346 -3.19 -23.68 28.28
CA ASP A 346 -3.10 -24.41 29.55
C ASP A 346 -1.69 -24.27 30.18
N ASP A 347 -0.79 -23.54 29.52
CA ASP A 347 0.53 -23.20 30.00
C ASP A 347 0.40 -22.20 31.17
N GLU A 348 0.53 -22.70 32.40
CA GLU A 348 0.47 -21.95 33.67
C GLU A 348 1.55 -20.85 33.80
N ASP A 349 2.45 -20.70 32.82
CA ASP A 349 3.67 -19.88 32.87
C ASP A 349 3.50 -18.40 32.46
N GLY A 350 2.27 -17.89 32.32
CA GLY A 350 2.05 -16.45 32.05
C GLY A 350 2.40 -16.00 30.62
N ASP A 351 2.48 -16.95 29.68
CA ASP A 351 2.79 -16.72 28.26
C ASP A 351 1.75 -15.88 27.50
N ASP A 352 0.60 -15.56 28.09
CA ASP A 352 -0.42 -14.67 27.49
C ASP A 352 -0.25 -13.18 27.85
N GLU A 353 0.77 -12.83 28.62
CA GLU A 353 0.99 -11.43 29.05
C GLU A 353 1.74 -10.58 28.02
N TRP A 354 2.24 -11.14 26.93
CA TRP A 354 2.93 -10.35 25.92
C TRP A 354 1.96 -9.61 24.99
N ALA A 355 2.44 -8.48 24.49
CA ALA A 355 1.85 -7.72 23.42
C ALA A 355 2.95 -7.30 22.44
N LEU A 356 2.67 -7.36 21.15
CA LEU A 356 3.58 -6.90 20.11
C LEU A 356 3.03 -5.62 19.47
N LEU A 357 3.78 -4.54 19.63
CA LEU A 357 3.51 -3.26 18.96
C LEU A 357 4.37 -3.16 17.70
N LEU A 358 3.72 -3.17 16.53
CA LEU A 358 4.37 -2.95 15.23
C LEU A 358 4.14 -1.52 14.77
N VAL A 359 5.20 -0.73 14.71
CA VAL A 359 5.13 0.65 14.22
C VAL A 359 5.32 0.69 12.71
N ARG A 360 4.25 1.06 12.01
CA ARG A 360 4.16 1.12 10.55
C ARG A 360 4.65 2.43 9.98
N MET A 361 4.42 3.52 10.70
CA MET A 361 4.78 4.87 10.31
C MET A 361 4.85 5.74 11.56
N MET A 362 5.75 6.72 11.55
CA MET A 362 5.85 7.73 12.59
C MET A 362 5.55 9.09 11.97
N HIS A 363 4.82 9.92 12.72
CA HIS A 363 4.48 11.27 12.33
C HIS A 363 5.08 12.25 13.35
N PRO A 364 5.60 13.40 12.91
CA PRO A 364 5.60 13.91 11.54
C PRO A 364 6.54 13.11 10.63
N THR A 365 6.17 13.00 9.34
CA THR A 365 7.08 12.41 8.35
C THR A 365 8.29 13.32 8.14
N THR A 366 9.37 12.81 7.56
CA THR A 366 10.53 13.66 7.19
C THR A 366 10.12 14.81 6.27
N HIS A 367 9.14 14.59 5.39
CA HIS A 367 8.57 15.64 4.56
C HIS A 367 7.88 16.73 5.39
N ASN A 368 7.02 16.34 6.33
CA ASN A 368 6.28 17.29 7.17
C ASN A 368 7.20 18.04 8.13
N MET A 369 8.25 17.41 8.69
CA MET A 369 9.23 18.11 9.51
C MET A 369 9.89 19.27 8.75
N ARG A 370 10.34 19.03 7.51
CA ARG A 370 10.95 20.06 6.65
C ARG A 370 9.96 21.16 6.26
N LEU A 371 8.72 20.77 5.97
CA LEU A 371 7.66 21.74 5.69
C LEU A 371 7.41 22.62 6.92
N GLY A 372 7.40 22.04 8.11
CA GLY A 372 7.29 22.76 9.38
C GLY A 372 8.43 23.75 9.63
N GLU A 373 9.68 23.34 9.40
CA GLU A 373 10.85 24.23 9.47
C GLU A 373 10.66 25.46 8.55
N ARG A 374 10.23 25.22 7.31
CA ARG A 374 9.98 26.31 6.35
C ARG A 374 8.82 27.21 6.74
N ILE A 375 7.72 26.63 7.24
CA ILE A 375 6.56 27.39 7.73
C ILE A 375 7.00 28.33 8.86
N ARG A 376 7.93 27.92 9.73
CA ARG A 376 8.50 28.75 10.80
C ARG A 376 9.59 29.72 10.32
N GLY A 377 9.92 29.75 9.03
CA GLY A 377 11.02 30.57 8.50
C GLY A 377 12.42 30.10 8.92
N GLU A 378 12.55 28.87 9.42
CA GLU A 378 13.84 28.29 9.80
C GLU A 378 14.65 27.93 8.55
N ALA A 379 15.98 28.14 8.61
CA ALA A 379 16.86 27.73 7.53
C ALA A 379 16.79 26.19 7.36
N PRO A 380 16.63 25.66 6.12
CA PRO A 380 16.57 24.23 5.92
C PRO A 380 17.83 23.57 6.46
N ARG A 381 17.69 22.59 7.35
CA ARG A 381 18.84 21.81 7.82
C ARG A 381 19.47 21.08 6.63
N ALA A 382 20.81 21.01 6.60
CA ALA A 382 21.54 20.30 5.55
C ALA A 382 20.97 18.89 5.36
N SER A 383 20.58 18.56 4.13
CA SER A 383 19.86 17.33 3.85
C SER A 383 20.78 16.13 4.03
N PRO A 384 20.44 15.13 4.87
CA PRO A 384 20.92 13.79 4.62
C PRO A 384 20.44 13.39 3.22
N LYS A 385 21.23 12.61 2.47
CA LYS A 385 20.79 12.00 1.19
C LYS A 385 19.61 11.06 1.48
N THR A 386 18.41 11.61 1.63
CA THR A 386 17.24 10.84 2.03
C THR A 386 16.72 10.03 0.84
N PRO A 387 16.33 8.76 1.05
CA PRO A 387 15.89 7.90 -0.03
C PRO A 387 14.56 8.34 -0.67
N MET A 388 14.22 7.73 -1.80
CA MET A 388 13.08 8.08 -2.68
C MET A 388 11.69 8.18 -2.03
N HIS A 389 11.49 7.61 -0.83
CA HIS A 389 10.21 7.61 -0.11
C HIS A 389 9.79 8.99 0.45
N ASN A 390 10.67 10.00 0.40
CA ASN A 390 10.38 11.37 0.83
C ASN A 390 9.91 12.30 -0.31
N ARG A 391 9.53 11.75 -1.48
CA ARG A 391 8.98 12.57 -2.56
C ARG A 391 7.63 13.14 -2.17
N LYS A 392 7.49 14.46 -2.33
CA LYS A 392 6.22 15.19 -2.18
C LYS A 392 5.13 14.47 -2.98
N LYS A 393 3.99 14.18 -2.35
CA LYS A 393 2.82 13.65 -3.05
C LYS A 393 2.23 14.81 -3.87
N PRO A 394 2.24 14.76 -5.21
CA PRO A 394 1.63 15.81 -6.00
C PRO A 394 0.13 15.90 -5.70
N LEU A 395 -0.47 17.05 -5.95
CA LEU A 395 -1.92 17.21 -5.86
C LEU A 395 -2.56 16.21 -6.83
N SER A 396 -3.49 15.40 -6.32
CA SER A 396 -4.21 14.43 -7.14
C SER A 396 -5.26 15.12 -7.99
N ASP A 397 -5.53 14.57 -9.18
CA ASP A 397 -6.56 15.08 -10.09
C ASP A 397 -7.95 15.16 -9.41
N MET A 398 -8.25 14.25 -8.47
CA MET A 398 -9.49 14.29 -7.68
C MET A 398 -9.64 15.59 -6.88
N VAL A 399 -8.58 16.03 -6.19
CA VAL A 399 -8.60 17.26 -5.39
C VAL A 399 -8.68 18.48 -6.30
N SER A 400 -7.98 18.47 -7.44
CA SER A 400 -8.09 19.55 -8.44
C SER A 400 -9.53 19.68 -8.98
N LEU A 401 -10.16 18.57 -9.38
CA LEU A 401 -11.55 18.55 -9.82
C LEU A 401 -12.50 19.02 -8.71
N LEU A 402 -12.21 18.66 -7.45
CA LEU A 402 -13.05 19.04 -6.31
C LEU A 402 -13.01 20.55 -6.12
N LEU A 403 -11.81 21.14 -6.08
CA LEU A 403 -11.64 22.59 -5.94
C LEU A 403 -12.33 23.33 -7.08
N THR A 404 -12.19 22.88 -8.33
CA THR A 404 -12.90 23.47 -9.48
C THR A 404 -14.41 23.36 -9.34
N THR A 405 -14.93 22.22 -8.86
CA THR A 405 -16.38 22.05 -8.63
C THR A 405 -16.90 22.92 -7.48
N LEU A 406 -16.03 23.27 -6.53
CA LEU A 406 -16.32 24.20 -5.43
C LEU A 406 -16.06 25.67 -5.81
N ASP A 407 -16.16 25.99 -7.10
CA ASP A 407 -16.04 27.33 -7.70
C ASP A 407 -14.65 27.98 -7.59
N VAL A 408 -13.58 27.24 -7.27
CA VAL A 408 -12.22 27.80 -7.29
C VAL A 408 -11.78 28.02 -8.75
N PRO A 409 -11.37 29.25 -9.13
CA PRO A 409 -10.94 29.56 -10.49
C PRO A 409 -9.83 28.62 -10.99
N PRO A 410 -9.89 28.13 -12.25
CA PRO A 410 -8.92 27.19 -12.80
C PRO A 410 -7.46 27.64 -12.65
N GLU A 411 -7.18 28.93 -12.81
CA GLU A 411 -5.84 29.52 -12.68
C GLU A 411 -5.23 29.33 -11.28
N HIS A 412 -6.06 29.39 -10.23
CA HIS A 412 -5.62 29.15 -8.86
C HIS A 412 -5.38 27.66 -8.61
N VAL A 413 -6.25 26.79 -9.13
CA VAL A 413 -6.07 25.33 -9.05
C VAL A 413 -4.83 24.88 -9.83
N GLU A 414 -4.58 25.42 -11.01
CA GLU A 414 -3.40 25.15 -11.82
C GLU A 414 -2.13 25.63 -11.14
N SER A 415 -2.15 26.83 -10.55
CA SER A 415 -1.05 27.36 -9.75
C SER A 415 -0.73 26.43 -8.57
N LEU A 416 -1.74 26.06 -7.77
CA LEU A 416 -1.59 25.11 -6.66
C LEU A 416 -1.03 23.75 -7.12
N THR A 417 -1.55 23.23 -8.23
CA THR A 417 -1.10 21.97 -8.85
C THR A 417 0.36 22.07 -9.28
N ALA A 418 0.76 23.17 -9.93
CA ALA A 418 2.14 23.41 -10.34
C ALA A 418 3.07 23.48 -9.12
N ARG A 419 2.68 24.20 -8.06
CA ARG A 419 3.41 24.26 -6.78
C ARG A 419 3.51 22.90 -6.11
N SER A 420 2.49 22.04 -6.20
CA SER A 420 2.53 20.66 -5.67
C SER A 420 3.56 19.75 -6.34
N ARG A 421 3.89 20.02 -7.61
CA ARG A 421 4.88 19.26 -8.38
C ARG A 421 6.30 19.79 -8.20
N ARG A 422 6.47 21.04 -7.79
CA ARG A 422 7.77 21.60 -7.46
C ARG A 422 8.32 20.90 -6.20
N ASN A 423 9.61 20.64 -6.21
CA ASN A 423 10.34 20.20 -5.01
C ASN A 423 10.50 21.35 -4.00
N ASP A 424 10.03 22.56 -4.31
CA ASP A 424 9.83 23.57 -3.29
C ASP A 424 8.68 23.15 -2.37
N TYR A 425 8.94 23.15 -1.07
CA TYR A 425 7.92 22.93 -0.06
C TYR A 425 7.02 24.17 0.00
N SER A 426 6.02 24.30 -0.88
CA SER A 426 5.02 25.38 -0.74
C SER A 426 4.46 25.35 0.67
N ALA A 427 4.42 26.51 1.33
CA ALA A 427 4.08 26.65 2.73
C ALA A 427 2.57 26.83 2.97
N ASP A 428 1.76 26.44 1.98
CA ASP A 428 0.35 26.87 1.86
C ASP A 428 -0.61 25.66 1.86
N PHE A 429 -0.07 24.44 1.82
CA PHE A 429 -0.83 23.19 1.97
C PHE A 429 0.07 22.03 2.40
N ALA A 430 -0.53 20.98 2.95
CA ALA A 430 0.15 19.75 3.35
C ALA A 430 -0.77 18.52 3.26
N TRP A 431 -0.13 17.35 3.26
CA TRP A 431 -0.81 16.09 3.57
C TRP A 431 -0.47 15.69 5.00
N LEU A 432 -1.45 15.76 5.89
CA LEU A 432 -1.28 15.53 7.32
C LEU A 432 -2.05 14.29 7.74
N VAL A 433 -1.47 13.49 8.65
CA VAL A 433 -2.23 12.39 9.27
C VAL A 433 -3.34 12.98 10.13
N GLY A 434 -4.54 12.42 10.04
CA GLY A 434 -5.63 12.76 10.96
C GLY A 434 -5.43 12.07 12.30
N VAL A 435 -5.63 12.80 13.39
CA VAL A 435 -5.62 12.26 14.76
C VAL A 435 -6.76 12.83 15.59
N ALA A 436 -7.17 12.10 16.64
CA ALA A 436 -8.16 12.57 17.59
C ALA A 436 -7.54 13.55 18.59
N ASP A 437 -8.30 14.53 19.06
CA ASP A 437 -7.91 15.43 20.16
C ASP A 437 -7.76 14.66 21.48
N PRO A 438 -6.52 14.50 22.00
CA PRO A 438 -6.29 13.80 23.27
C PRO A 438 -6.69 14.64 24.49
N THR A 439 -6.87 15.96 24.32
CA THR A 439 -7.24 16.86 25.42
C THR A 439 -8.75 16.84 25.67
N GLY A 440 -9.54 16.46 24.66
CA GLY A 440 -11.00 16.59 24.67
C GLY A 440 -11.48 18.04 24.82
N ASN A 441 -10.62 19.03 24.56
CA ASN A 441 -10.88 20.43 24.83
C ASN A 441 -11.09 21.27 23.57
N LEU A 442 -10.69 20.79 22.38
CA LEU A 442 -10.99 21.49 21.12
C LEU A 442 -12.50 21.75 20.98
N PRO A 443 -12.92 22.95 20.54
CA PRO A 443 -14.33 23.24 20.33
C PRO A 443 -14.95 22.29 19.28
N GLU A 444 -16.26 22.05 19.37
CA GLU A 444 -16.97 21.25 18.37
C GLU A 444 -16.80 21.88 16.96
N GLY A 445 -16.63 21.02 15.95
CA GLY A 445 -16.47 21.46 14.57
C GLY A 445 -15.09 22.06 14.24
N HIS A 446 -14.21 22.22 15.22
CA HIS A 446 -12.87 22.80 15.01
C HIS A 446 -11.79 21.75 14.82
N VAL A 447 -10.71 22.20 14.19
CA VAL A 447 -9.47 21.44 14.02
C VAL A 447 -8.26 22.22 14.53
N TYR A 448 -7.17 21.53 14.80
CA TYR A 448 -5.87 22.12 15.15
C TYR A 448 -4.79 21.53 14.26
N VAL A 449 -3.97 22.38 13.61
CA VAL A 449 -2.82 21.93 12.83
C VAL A 449 -1.57 22.09 13.68
N THR A 450 -0.89 20.97 13.98
CA THR A 450 0.27 21.01 14.87
C THR A 450 1.39 21.88 14.30
N GLY A 451 2.13 22.57 15.17
CA GLY A 451 3.32 23.35 14.80
C GLY A 451 3.10 24.46 13.76
N MET A 452 1.87 24.89 13.52
CA MET A 452 1.52 25.99 12.62
C MET A 452 1.58 27.34 13.38
N PRO A 453 2.41 28.31 12.93
CA PRO A 453 2.44 29.64 13.51
C PRO A 453 1.16 30.43 13.24
N ALA A 454 0.82 31.33 14.16
CA ALA A 454 -0.28 32.27 14.06
C ALA A 454 -0.27 33.08 12.75
N ASP A 455 0.89 33.67 12.47
CA ASP A 455 1.05 34.71 11.46
C ASP A 455 1.00 34.13 10.03
N ASN A 456 1.03 32.80 9.91
CA ASN A 456 0.95 32.09 8.64
C ASN A 456 -0.50 31.85 8.18
N LEU A 457 -1.48 32.17 9.01
CA LEU A 457 -2.89 31.98 8.73
C LEU A 457 -3.61 33.34 8.77
N SER A 458 -3.90 33.88 7.60
CA SER A 458 -4.72 35.09 7.45
C SER A 458 -6.22 34.80 7.62
N SER A 459 -6.64 33.56 7.36
CA SER A 459 -8.01 33.08 7.57
C SER A 459 -8.12 32.20 8.82
N GLU A 460 -9.22 32.36 9.56
CA GLU A 460 -9.59 31.47 10.68
C GLU A 460 -10.16 30.11 10.20
N ARG A 461 -10.03 29.80 8.91
CA ARG A 461 -10.53 28.57 8.29
C ARG A 461 -9.49 27.96 7.37
N ILE A 462 -9.56 26.63 7.25
CA ILE A 462 -8.75 25.86 6.31
C ILE A 462 -9.63 24.96 5.45
N PHE A 463 -9.18 24.65 4.25
CA PHE A 463 -9.81 23.65 3.40
C PHE A 463 -9.24 22.26 3.71
N VAL A 464 -10.12 21.30 3.98
CA VAL A 464 -9.77 19.93 4.33
C VAL A 464 -10.55 18.95 3.46
N THR A 465 -9.85 17.96 2.91
CA THR A 465 -10.44 16.79 2.25
C THR A 465 -9.54 15.57 2.39
N ARG A 466 -10.00 14.41 1.95
CA ARG A 466 -9.25 13.15 1.93
C ARG A 466 -9.36 12.52 0.56
N SER A 467 -8.30 11.91 0.05
CA SER A 467 -8.40 11.09 -1.17
C SER A 467 -8.80 9.65 -0.82
N PRO A 468 -9.72 9.04 -1.59
CA PRO A 468 -10.39 9.62 -2.76
C PRO A 468 -11.53 10.58 -2.37
N CYS A 469 -11.58 11.74 -3.02
CA CYS A 469 -12.67 12.73 -2.89
C CYS A 469 -13.41 12.80 -4.23
N VAL A 470 -14.56 12.13 -4.29
CA VAL A 470 -15.31 11.91 -5.53
C VAL A 470 -16.65 12.64 -5.57
N LYS A 471 -17.00 13.32 -4.48
CA LYS A 471 -18.20 14.14 -4.37
C LYS A 471 -17.86 15.56 -3.93
N PRO A 472 -18.64 16.57 -4.34
CA PRO A 472 -18.44 17.95 -3.89
C PRO A 472 -18.44 18.10 -2.36
N GLU A 473 -19.26 17.30 -1.67
CA GLU A 473 -19.38 17.33 -0.21
C GLU A 473 -18.13 16.74 0.48
N ASP A 474 -17.20 16.12 -0.24
CA ASP A 474 -15.99 15.55 0.36
C ASP A 474 -14.97 16.62 0.81
N GLY A 475 -15.14 17.87 0.36
CA GLY A 475 -14.33 19.02 0.74
C GLY A 475 -15.03 19.90 1.78
N ARG A 476 -14.29 20.34 2.81
CA ARG A 476 -14.83 21.16 3.90
C ARG A 476 -13.97 22.39 4.14
N LEU A 477 -14.61 23.52 4.41
CA LEU A 477 -13.99 24.63 5.12
C LEU A 477 -14.24 24.43 6.61
N LEU A 478 -13.17 24.19 7.37
CA LEU A 478 -13.24 23.95 8.80
C LEU A 478 -12.61 25.11 9.57
N PRO A 479 -13.22 25.58 10.66
CA PRO A 479 -12.59 26.55 11.55
C PRO A 479 -11.36 25.92 12.20
N ILE A 480 -10.27 26.69 12.25
CA ILE A 480 -8.99 26.25 12.80
C ILE A 480 -8.69 27.00 14.10
N VAL A 481 -8.20 26.26 15.10
CA VAL A 481 -7.58 26.84 16.29
C VAL A 481 -6.09 27.02 15.99
N CYS A 482 -5.60 28.25 15.93
CA CYS A 482 -4.21 28.53 15.52
C CYS A 482 -3.35 28.95 16.71
N SER A 483 -3.61 30.15 17.21
CA SER A 483 -2.61 30.92 17.99
C SER A 483 -3.14 31.51 19.27
N THR A 484 -4.44 31.80 19.31
CA THR A 484 -5.09 32.25 20.52
C THR A 484 -5.75 31.06 21.17
N LYS A 485 -5.35 30.81 22.42
CA LYS A 485 -5.99 29.82 23.27
C LYS A 485 -7.51 30.05 23.31
N PRO A 486 -8.33 29.11 22.82
CA PRO A 486 -9.78 29.26 22.89
C PRO A 486 -10.30 29.35 24.32
N ARG A 487 -11.38 30.10 24.51
CA ARG A 487 -12.11 30.16 25.78
C ARG A 487 -12.68 28.77 26.07
N GLY A 488 -12.11 28.07 27.05
CA GLY A 488 -12.53 26.73 27.46
C GLY A 488 -11.46 25.65 27.36
N ILE A 489 -10.33 25.91 26.72
CA ILE A 489 -9.14 25.05 26.84
C ILE A 489 -8.41 25.43 28.14
N ASP A 490 -7.88 24.48 28.89
CA ASP A 490 -7.04 24.78 30.07
C ASP A 490 -5.60 25.14 29.66
N ASN A 491 -4.82 25.73 30.57
CA ASN A 491 -3.46 26.18 30.24
C ASN A 491 -2.51 25.03 29.93
N VAL A 492 -2.68 23.87 30.58
CA VAL A 492 -1.80 22.71 30.42
C VAL A 492 -2.01 22.09 29.05
N SER A 493 -3.28 21.86 28.66
CA SER A 493 -3.64 21.36 27.33
C SER A 493 -3.14 22.28 26.22
N TRP A 494 -3.33 23.59 26.37
CA TRP A 494 -2.89 24.57 25.36
C TRP A 494 -1.36 24.62 25.22
N ASP A 495 -0.65 24.71 26.34
CA ASP A 495 0.81 24.72 26.36
C ASP A 495 1.38 23.46 25.71
N TRP A 496 0.81 22.29 26.00
CA TRP A 496 1.21 21.04 25.37
C TRP A 496 0.92 21.01 23.86
N LEU A 497 -0.31 21.36 23.44
CA LEU A 497 -0.69 21.40 22.01
C LEU A 497 0.25 22.30 21.20
N SER A 498 0.57 23.49 21.75
CA SER A 498 1.43 24.49 21.10
C SER A 498 2.88 24.05 20.89
N LYS A 499 3.33 23.04 21.64
CA LYS A 499 4.70 22.49 21.57
C LYS A 499 4.82 21.32 20.57
N LEU A 500 3.71 20.83 20.03
CA LEU A 500 3.74 19.72 19.08
C LEU A 500 4.39 20.16 17.75
N PRO A 501 5.30 19.34 17.17
CA PRO A 501 5.90 19.66 15.89
C PRO A 501 4.88 19.55 14.75
N PHE A 502 5.15 20.26 13.66
CA PHE A 502 4.26 20.27 12.49
C PHE A 502 4.20 18.91 11.80
N GLY A 503 2.98 18.37 11.64
CA GLY A 503 2.76 17.20 10.82
C GLY A 503 1.51 16.37 11.07
N ALA A 504 0.56 16.83 11.89
CA ALA A 504 -0.74 16.20 12.09
C ALA A 504 -1.88 17.23 12.04
N LEU A 505 -3.07 16.75 11.67
CA LEU A 505 -4.34 17.46 11.78
C LEU A 505 -5.14 16.84 12.92
N ILE A 506 -5.31 17.58 14.01
CA ILE A 506 -6.05 17.14 15.19
C ILE A 506 -7.52 17.54 15.03
N PHE A 507 -8.41 16.54 15.04
CA PHE A 507 -9.85 16.74 14.98
C PHE A 507 -10.45 16.80 16.38
N SER A 508 -11.37 17.73 16.62
CA SER A 508 -12.16 17.77 17.84
C SER A 508 -12.91 16.46 18.07
N THR A 509 -12.88 15.99 19.32
CA THR A 509 -13.66 14.84 19.78
C THR A 509 -15.01 15.22 20.37
N LYS A 510 -15.46 16.46 20.16
CA LYS A 510 -16.78 16.97 20.55
C LYS A 510 -17.76 16.98 19.39
N GLY A 511 -19.04 16.84 19.72
CA GLY A 511 -20.16 16.92 18.79
C GLY A 511 -20.86 15.59 18.56
N ASN A 512 -21.75 15.58 17.56
CA ASN A 512 -22.58 14.41 17.23
C ASN A 512 -22.10 13.63 16.00
N VAL A 513 -21.26 14.24 15.16
CA VAL A 513 -20.72 13.61 13.95
C VAL A 513 -19.21 13.80 13.88
N PRO A 514 -18.42 12.72 13.70
CA PRO A 514 -16.98 12.84 13.56
C PRO A 514 -16.63 13.63 12.30
N LEU A 515 -15.89 14.73 12.45
CA LEU A 515 -15.38 15.54 11.35
C LEU A 515 -14.63 14.74 10.27
N PRO A 516 -13.76 13.75 10.62
CA PRO A 516 -13.13 12.85 9.64
C PRO A 516 -14.14 12.24 8.65
N SER A 517 -15.28 11.78 9.15
CA SER A 517 -16.32 11.14 8.32
C SER A 517 -17.02 12.12 7.36
N LEU A 518 -16.91 13.43 7.61
CA LEU A 518 -17.44 14.47 6.73
C LEU A 518 -16.46 14.84 5.60
N CYS A 519 -15.22 14.35 5.66
CA CYS A 519 -14.17 14.57 4.67
C CYS A 519 -13.92 13.27 3.89
N ALA A 520 -14.78 13.01 2.90
CA ALA A 520 -14.75 11.81 2.06
C ALA A 520 -14.86 10.49 2.85
N ASP A 521 -15.77 10.38 3.82
CA ASP A 521 -15.93 9.19 4.68
C ASP A 521 -14.60 8.74 5.33
N GLY A 522 -13.77 9.69 5.76
CA GLY A 522 -12.48 9.43 6.41
C GLY A 522 -12.60 8.93 7.85
N ASP A 523 -11.55 8.27 8.31
CA ASP A 523 -11.34 7.87 9.71
C ASP A 523 -9.98 8.35 10.23
N LEU A 524 -9.56 7.87 11.40
CA LEU A 524 -8.29 8.23 12.03
C LEU A 524 -7.36 7.01 12.18
N ASP A 525 -7.51 6.00 11.32
CA ASP A 525 -6.73 4.75 11.37
C ASP A 525 -5.41 4.79 10.58
N GLY A 526 -5.10 5.97 10.05
CA GLY A 526 -3.91 6.32 9.27
C GLY A 526 -4.21 7.16 8.03
N ASP A 527 -5.43 7.67 7.90
CA ASP A 527 -5.82 8.54 6.80
C ASP A 527 -5.00 9.84 6.78
N TYR A 528 -4.65 10.24 5.56
CA TYR A 528 -3.99 11.50 5.28
C TYR A 528 -5.00 12.48 4.67
N TYR A 529 -5.10 13.64 5.31
CA TYR A 529 -5.95 14.73 4.89
C TYR A 529 -5.13 15.74 4.10
N PHE A 530 -5.65 16.15 2.96
CA PHE A 530 -5.17 17.32 2.26
C PHE A 530 -5.68 18.55 3.01
N VAL A 531 -4.75 19.35 3.52
CA VAL A 531 -5.02 20.57 4.27
C VAL A 531 -4.45 21.74 3.49
N CYS A 532 -5.30 22.70 3.12
CA CYS A 532 -4.91 23.87 2.34
C CYS A 532 -5.31 25.14 3.08
N TRP A 533 -4.38 26.07 3.17
CA TRP A 533 -4.54 27.40 3.75
C TRP A 533 -4.05 28.50 2.80
N ASP A 534 -4.03 28.21 1.49
CA ASP A 534 -3.79 29.20 0.44
C ASP A 534 -5.00 30.13 0.31
N GLU A 535 -4.83 31.41 0.63
CA GLU A 535 -5.91 32.40 0.57
C GLU A 535 -6.54 32.55 -0.81
N ASN A 536 -5.78 32.35 -1.88
CA ASN A 536 -6.34 32.40 -3.25
C ASN A 536 -7.32 31.26 -3.49
N ILE A 537 -7.13 30.14 -2.79
CA ILE A 537 -8.06 29.01 -2.83
C ILE A 537 -9.22 29.30 -1.88
N LEU A 538 -8.93 29.63 -0.60
CA LEU A 538 -9.94 29.81 0.44
C LEU A 538 -10.96 30.90 0.12
N ALA A 539 -10.54 32.00 -0.54
CA ALA A 539 -11.42 33.09 -0.93
C ALA A 539 -12.51 32.68 -1.93
N HIS A 540 -12.33 31.57 -2.65
CA HIS A 540 -13.24 31.14 -3.71
C HIS A 540 -14.02 29.86 -3.40
N VAL A 541 -13.55 29.03 -2.45
CA VAL A 541 -14.22 27.77 -2.12
C VAL A 541 -15.65 28.05 -1.63
N LYS A 542 -16.64 27.46 -2.32
CA LYS A 542 -18.04 27.43 -1.87
C LYS A 542 -18.42 26.01 -1.43
N PRO A 543 -18.37 25.69 -0.12
CA PRO A 543 -18.70 24.35 0.37
C PRO A 543 -20.12 23.94 0.00
N ARG A 544 -20.29 22.65 -0.33
CA ARG A 544 -21.63 22.05 -0.44
C ARG A 544 -22.07 21.52 0.92
N ASP A 545 -23.32 21.78 1.27
CA ASP A 545 -23.92 21.19 2.46
C ASP A 545 -23.93 19.67 2.35
N VAL A 546 -23.65 18.99 3.46
CA VAL A 546 -23.91 17.56 3.53
C VAL A 546 -25.42 17.42 3.51
N ALA A 547 -25.97 16.80 2.47
CA ALA A 547 -27.31 16.24 2.60
C ALA A 547 -27.30 15.40 3.89
N LYS A 548 -28.28 15.63 4.79
CA LYS A 548 -28.40 14.88 6.06
C LYS A 548 -28.57 13.40 5.72
N ALA A 549 -27.47 12.71 5.47
CA ALA A 549 -27.48 11.29 5.20
C ALA A 549 -27.79 10.60 6.52
N THR A 550 -28.98 10.01 6.61
CA THR A 550 -29.32 9.09 7.68
C THR A 550 -28.34 7.92 7.60
N LYS A 551 -27.29 7.95 8.44
CA LYS A 551 -26.33 6.84 8.66
C LYS A 551 -27.03 5.52 9.07
N GLU A 552 -28.34 5.53 9.32
CA GLU A 552 -29.19 4.38 9.62
C GLU A 552 -29.07 3.25 8.57
N SER A 553 -28.88 3.58 7.28
CA SER A 553 -28.79 2.54 6.24
C SER A 553 -27.52 1.68 6.31
N ARG A 554 -26.40 2.21 6.84
CA ARG A 554 -25.15 1.44 6.99
C ARG A 554 -25.17 0.51 8.22
N ARG A 555 -25.88 0.88 9.30
CA ARG A 555 -26.00 0.02 10.50
C ARG A 555 -27.02 -1.12 10.32
N ALA A 556 -28.10 -0.89 9.57
CA ALA A 556 -29.15 -1.89 9.37
C ALA A 556 -28.68 -3.18 8.66
N ASN A 557 -27.59 -3.12 7.88
CA ASN A 557 -27.04 -4.32 7.22
C ASN A 557 -25.97 -5.06 8.05
N ALA A 558 -25.56 -4.52 9.21
CA ALA A 558 -24.62 -5.19 10.11
C ALA A 558 -25.29 -6.14 11.11
N SER A 559 -26.63 -6.10 11.23
CA SER A 559 -27.41 -7.00 12.10
C SER A 559 -27.79 -8.32 11.44
N ALA A 560 -27.27 -8.62 10.24
CA ALA A 560 -27.52 -9.87 9.55
C ALA A 560 -26.42 -10.91 9.86
N ARG A 561 -26.75 -11.75 10.86
CA ARG A 561 -26.19 -13.07 11.24
C ARG A 561 -24.99 -13.07 12.21
N ASP A 562 -25.28 -13.46 13.45
CA ASP A 562 -24.37 -14.07 14.45
C ASP A 562 -23.84 -15.44 13.99
N VAL A 563 -23.38 -15.55 12.73
CA VAL A 563 -22.74 -16.76 12.25
C VAL A 563 -21.24 -16.53 12.31
N THR A 564 -20.61 -17.07 13.34
CA THR A 564 -19.16 -17.20 13.41
C THR A 564 -18.71 -18.34 12.50
N LEU A 565 -17.54 -18.20 11.88
CA LEU A 565 -16.99 -19.25 11.01
C LEU A 565 -16.57 -20.52 11.77
N GLY A 566 -16.28 -20.40 13.07
CA GLY A 566 -15.80 -21.52 13.89
C GLY A 566 -14.53 -22.13 13.31
N GLU A 567 -14.39 -23.45 13.35
CA GLU A 567 -13.20 -24.18 12.90
C GLU A 567 -12.87 -24.02 11.41
N GLN A 568 -13.87 -23.65 10.57
CA GLN A 568 -13.68 -23.51 9.12
C GLN A 568 -13.13 -22.14 8.69
N TRP A 569 -12.90 -21.23 9.63
CA TRP A 569 -12.56 -19.83 9.33
C TRP A 569 -11.36 -19.68 8.39
N LEU A 570 -10.32 -20.48 8.58
CA LEU A 570 -9.10 -20.39 7.78
C LEU A 570 -9.33 -20.91 6.36
N VAL A 571 -10.08 -22.00 6.21
CA VAL A 571 -10.44 -22.56 4.89
C VAL A 571 -11.28 -21.56 4.10
N GLU A 572 -12.26 -20.93 4.75
CA GLU A 572 -13.09 -19.88 4.13
C GLU A 572 -12.25 -18.66 3.75
N ALA A 573 -11.30 -18.25 4.59
CA ALA A 573 -10.36 -17.17 4.29
C ALA A 573 -9.45 -17.51 3.10
N GLN A 574 -8.88 -18.71 3.08
CA GLN A 574 -8.02 -19.19 2.00
C GLN A 574 -8.77 -19.26 0.67
N ARG A 575 -10.02 -19.75 0.68
CA ARG A 575 -10.87 -19.76 -0.53
C ARG A 575 -11.03 -18.35 -1.08
N HIS A 576 -11.30 -17.36 -0.22
CA HIS A 576 -11.40 -15.97 -0.65
C HIS A 576 -10.07 -15.38 -1.13
N MET A 577 -8.95 -15.69 -0.47
CA MET A 577 -7.62 -15.24 -0.89
C MET A 577 -7.25 -15.75 -2.28
N LEU A 578 -7.69 -16.97 -2.62
CA LEU A 578 -7.41 -17.64 -3.89
C LEU A 578 -8.45 -17.33 -4.98
N ASP A 579 -9.55 -16.65 -4.63
CA ASP A 579 -10.58 -16.26 -5.58
C ASP A 579 -10.05 -15.20 -6.56
N VAL A 580 -9.80 -15.64 -7.80
CA VAL A 580 -9.32 -14.78 -8.88
C VAL A 580 -10.38 -13.75 -9.29
N SER A 581 -11.67 -14.04 -9.06
CA SER A 581 -12.73 -13.07 -9.34
C SER A 581 -12.65 -11.86 -8.38
N ALA A 582 -12.33 -12.09 -7.11
CA ALA A 582 -12.07 -11.02 -6.14
C ALA A 582 -10.85 -10.15 -6.55
N LEU A 583 -9.81 -10.74 -7.15
CA LEU A 583 -8.69 -9.97 -7.70
C LEU A 583 -9.11 -9.06 -8.88
N ARG A 584 -10.16 -9.44 -9.62
CA ARG A 584 -10.68 -8.66 -10.76
C ARG A 584 -11.56 -7.50 -10.33
N GLU A 585 -12.17 -7.52 -9.15
CA GLU A 585 -12.98 -6.41 -8.62
C GLU A 585 -12.17 -5.09 -8.58
N ASN A 586 -10.87 -5.20 -8.28
CA ASN A 586 -9.90 -4.10 -8.35
C ASN A 586 -9.76 -3.44 -9.74
N ILE A 587 -10.09 -4.15 -10.83
CA ILE A 587 -10.09 -3.61 -12.19
C ILE A 587 -11.31 -2.70 -12.40
N ASP A 588 -12.45 -3.05 -11.82
CA ASP A 588 -13.68 -2.28 -11.98
C ASP A 588 -13.62 -0.96 -11.22
N VAL A 589 -12.97 -0.92 -10.05
CA VAL A 589 -12.63 0.32 -9.33
C VAL A 589 -11.92 1.33 -10.26
N CYS A 590 -10.94 0.88 -11.04
CA CYS A 590 -10.23 1.73 -11.99
C CYS A 590 -11.11 2.22 -13.15
N LYS A 591 -12.01 1.37 -13.66
CA LYS A 591 -12.94 1.77 -14.72
C LYS A 591 -13.95 2.81 -14.22
N LEU A 592 -14.51 2.57 -13.04
CA LEU A 592 -15.46 3.48 -12.39
C LEU A 592 -14.81 4.85 -12.15
N TYR A 593 -13.59 4.88 -11.61
CA TYR A 593 -12.83 6.11 -11.46
C TYR A 593 -12.63 6.87 -12.79
N ARG A 594 -12.21 6.17 -13.85
CA ARG A 594 -11.99 6.83 -15.16
C ARG A 594 -13.28 7.37 -15.78
N ARG A 595 -14.40 6.67 -15.58
CA ARG A 595 -15.72 7.13 -16.04
C ARG A 595 -16.17 8.36 -15.24
N TRP A 596 -16.04 8.30 -13.91
CA TRP A 596 -16.27 9.44 -13.03
C TRP A 596 -15.43 10.65 -13.46
N GLU A 597 -14.12 10.48 -13.63
CA GLU A 597 -13.21 11.55 -14.04
C GLU A 597 -13.59 12.13 -15.40
N GLN A 598 -13.91 11.26 -16.38
CA GLN A 598 -14.35 11.68 -17.69
C GLN A 598 -15.62 12.55 -17.60
N CYS A 599 -16.65 12.10 -16.87
CA CYS A 599 -17.89 12.83 -16.66
C CYS A 599 -17.62 14.21 -16.03
N CYS A 600 -16.81 14.27 -14.96
CA CYS A 600 -16.48 15.52 -14.29
C CYS A 600 -15.78 16.52 -15.21
N ARG A 601 -14.95 16.05 -16.15
CA ARG A 601 -14.21 16.93 -17.08
C ARG A 601 -15.06 17.39 -18.26
N THR A 602 -16.05 16.60 -18.68
CA THR A 602 -16.90 16.93 -19.85
C THR A 602 -18.15 17.70 -19.47
N SER A 603 -18.64 17.53 -18.24
CA SER A 603 -19.83 18.23 -17.76
C SER A 603 -19.49 19.63 -17.26
N GLN A 604 -20.36 20.61 -17.57
CA GLN A 604 -20.26 21.96 -16.99
C GLN A 604 -20.53 21.94 -15.48
N SER A 605 -21.28 20.95 -14.99
CA SER A 605 -21.59 20.78 -13.56
C SER A 605 -20.48 20.06 -12.79
N GLY A 606 -19.40 19.64 -13.43
CA GLY A 606 -18.29 18.97 -12.74
C GLY A 606 -18.74 17.71 -11.97
N MET A 607 -18.41 17.64 -10.68
CA MET A 607 -18.87 16.53 -9.82
C MET A 607 -20.35 16.63 -9.41
N ASP A 608 -21.02 17.76 -9.64
CA ASP A 608 -22.47 17.89 -9.42
C ASP A 608 -23.29 17.21 -10.53
N ASP A 609 -22.65 16.77 -11.61
CA ASP A 609 -23.29 16.02 -12.69
C ASP A 609 -23.92 14.69 -12.18
N PRO A 610 -25.19 14.38 -12.54
CA PRO A 610 -25.86 13.17 -12.07
C PRO A 610 -25.12 11.87 -12.41
N ASP A 611 -24.51 11.78 -13.60
CA ASP A 611 -23.75 10.60 -14.01
C ASP A 611 -22.44 10.53 -13.23
N ALA A 612 -21.77 11.67 -13.01
CA ALA A 612 -20.59 11.72 -12.15
C ALA A 612 -20.94 11.25 -10.72
N ARG A 613 -22.05 11.70 -10.13
CA ARG A 613 -22.51 11.24 -8.81
C ARG A 613 -22.78 9.73 -8.79
N CYS A 614 -23.42 9.19 -9.82
CA CYS A 614 -23.67 7.75 -9.95
C CYS A 614 -22.36 6.93 -10.01
N TYR A 615 -21.39 7.37 -10.82
CA TYR A 615 -20.07 6.72 -10.87
C TYR A 615 -19.28 6.89 -9.57
N ALA A 616 -19.41 8.03 -8.88
CA ALA A 616 -18.80 8.26 -7.58
C ALA A 616 -19.35 7.29 -6.53
N ASP A 617 -20.67 7.11 -6.47
CA ASP A 617 -21.32 6.17 -5.56
C ASP A 617 -20.91 4.73 -5.84
N ALA A 618 -20.91 4.31 -7.11
CA ALA A 618 -20.47 2.99 -7.51
C ALA A 618 -18.98 2.78 -7.19
N TYR A 619 -18.15 3.80 -7.40
CA TYR A 619 -16.72 3.76 -7.07
C TYR A 619 -16.49 3.58 -5.56
N VAL A 620 -17.17 4.35 -4.70
CA VAL A 620 -17.08 4.22 -3.24
C VAL A 620 -17.57 2.83 -2.78
N GLN A 621 -18.69 2.34 -3.33
CA GLN A 621 -19.18 0.98 -3.04
C GLN A 621 -18.15 -0.08 -3.44
N ALA A 622 -17.51 0.06 -4.61
CA ALA A 622 -16.51 -0.87 -5.09
C ALA A 622 -15.23 -0.87 -4.22
N LEU A 623 -14.84 0.26 -3.64
CA LEU A 623 -13.72 0.33 -2.69
C LEU A 623 -14.01 -0.42 -1.37
N GLU A 624 -15.25 -0.38 -0.90
CA GLU A 624 -15.67 -1.07 0.32
C GLU A 624 -16.09 -2.52 0.11
N HIS A 625 -16.30 -2.92 -1.15
CA HIS A 625 -16.71 -4.28 -1.51
C HIS A 625 -15.72 -5.33 -1.00
N ASP A 626 -14.42 -5.11 -1.18
CA ASP A 626 -13.34 -6.03 -0.74
C ASP A 626 -13.44 -6.37 0.77
N LYS A 627 -13.99 -5.47 1.59
CA LYS A 627 -14.13 -5.68 3.04
C LYS A 627 -15.49 -6.25 3.44
N HIS A 628 -16.57 -5.78 2.81
CA HIS A 628 -17.94 -6.01 3.28
C HIS A 628 -18.76 -6.98 2.45
N GLY A 629 -18.32 -7.33 1.23
CA GLY A 629 -19.05 -8.28 0.39
C GLY A 629 -20.34 -7.76 -0.22
N SER A 630 -20.71 -6.50 0.02
CA SER A 630 -21.88 -5.87 -0.61
C SER A 630 -21.60 -5.62 -2.09
N GLY A 631 -22.36 -6.26 -3.00
CA GLY A 631 -22.27 -5.94 -4.42
C GLY A 631 -22.50 -4.45 -4.66
N TYR A 632 -21.80 -3.86 -5.63
CA TYR A 632 -22.00 -2.46 -5.99
C TYR A 632 -23.11 -2.33 -7.04
N HIS A 633 -23.99 -1.36 -6.85
CA HIS A 633 -25.11 -1.10 -7.73
C HIS A 633 -24.92 0.28 -8.36
N MET A 634 -24.96 0.34 -9.69
CA MET A 634 -25.16 1.62 -10.36
C MET A 634 -26.64 1.97 -10.22
N GLY A 635 -26.94 3.20 -9.81
CA GLY A 635 -28.30 3.70 -9.84
C GLY A 635 -28.90 3.60 -11.25
N PRO A 636 -30.24 3.69 -11.40
CA PRO A 636 -30.85 3.77 -12.71
C PRO A 636 -30.15 4.85 -13.52
N LYS A 637 -29.63 4.49 -14.70
CA LYS A 637 -28.99 5.47 -15.57
C LYS A 637 -30.01 6.56 -15.85
N THR A 638 -29.65 7.81 -15.58
CA THR A 638 -30.28 8.96 -16.19
C THR A 638 -29.96 8.93 -17.67
N THR A 639 -30.69 8.12 -18.44
CA THR A 639 -30.74 8.28 -19.90
C THR A 639 -31.30 9.67 -20.17
N MET A 640 -30.42 10.60 -20.54
CA MET A 640 -30.81 11.78 -21.31
C MET A 640 -30.90 11.41 -22.78
#